data_AF-A6LHA3-F1
#
_entry.id   AF-A6LHA3-F1
#
_cell.length_a   1.000
_cell.length_b   1.000
_cell.length_c   1.000
_cell.angle_alpha   90.00
_cell.angle_beta   90.00
_cell.angle_gamma   90.00
#
_symmetry.space_group_name_H-M   'P 1'
#
loop_
_entity.id
_entity.type
_entity.pdbx_description
1 polymer ?
#
loop_
_entity_poly.entity_id
_entity_poly.type
_entity_poly.pdbx_seq_one_letter_code
_entity_poly.pdbx_strand_id
1 'polypeptide(L)'
;MNKKFSTLVAGLALCTAFTANAKVENGKVYQLTNEDGKYLSVTESYTKTDSLILADAPTADIKNTDYQKSLWKVTYRFVSLANTWAYTLTNSATGRVLTLDKQAEWNFKNGSAFIAPENVTAVTLSAQLDNKTVVSIIAKDDVEAERTDIVTLEKGTAVSASAINFTVAAPAKINMTADLLNNKYGSPFALTFDKNLDGNPLAGKELFATDIDGLDGYVTLQDRTTGKYLVVDSTSWSSNLSSEKFWKLTVDAQPKDEAAAADKATGVTDGTILENGRAKELYAFKVVLDPSDNSKMILYPYATPVYKGANDTEKKSKMCYDMEVAANGEMIAFGNFAGTEKLTIWTKDAAKCTFAEVKLPTTLDPEYTYFVKDMNNAKSDEDHSANKNKGKYYVFSFCENGTVHAGAVTEVPTALWYLTETNNLANMWNTNSTRGGAIIRVIDDAKAIYSFGTDTVQLVKGPKVEDAQELAYKKVSKEDLVNGALSFRLKSDLLENLYVTVKDGKLYVAAGELASAYRFKVEEVELDEANSTVAESNGVKVYKYNVTDRLGKATLCSKNENGTDYYLMGEPDVENSVYPVTLSFLSTGVENEYKLVSYSEYTEEYGYYGFAISALAGSGMLYTASWCNTENTTFEFAKKDAPTYATLNIGHVQITSYTEDDNKMIASQKDGFAVLKAEGQSILKSDVYTHDSLTLWLDTACLTFEETMPLYYLSTNAFAEEGVKTRNYLMNTLDSAEVKGYAYEAAGAEAVRAAFIAGSVCGIDSIAIKGDTINAMNLNPAAVAFEVAAEYSDEAYKILSVQEYLNPAYDEEAAEEQGEEYDVEKYLPRNAYLAHLNNVVYWTTDPEQAEVFKVMTTSTPTSNDKIAAESAISVIANDGTVTIQGAAGKSVVISNILGKVVAETVLSSDNATIAVPAGIVAVAVEGEAAVKVVVK
;
A
#
# COMPACT_ATOMS: atom_id res chain seq x y z
N MET A 1 2.73 -34.31 16.40
CA MET A 1 2.07 -34.57 17.71
C MET A 1 0.94 -35.57 17.53
N ASN A 2 0.74 -36.49 18.48
CA ASN A 2 -0.32 -37.51 18.43
C ASN A 2 -1.72 -36.91 18.70
N LYS A 3 -2.72 -37.22 17.86
CA LYS A 3 -4.11 -37.35 18.29
C LYS A 3 -4.70 -38.64 17.72
N LYS A 4 -5.11 -39.53 18.62
CA LYS A 4 -5.74 -40.82 18.30
C LYS A 4 -7.20 -40.58 17.92
N PHE A 5 -7.65 -41.08 16.78
CA PHE A 5 -9.09 -41.15 16.48
C PHE A 5 -9.67 -42.45 17.03
N SER A 6 -10.65 -42.33 17.93
CA SER A 6 -11.35 -43.47 18.52
C SER A 6 -12.35 -44.08 17.54
N THR A 7 -12.50 -45.39 17.62
CA THR A 7 -13.41 -46.20 16.80
C THR A 7 -14.87 -45.95 17.17
N LEU A 8 -15.76 -45.82 16.17
CA LEU A 8 -17.21 -46.03 16.34
C LEU A 8 -17.78 -46.78 15.12
N VAL A 9 -18.91 -47.45 15.31
CA VAL A 9 -19.35 -48.62 14.53
C VAL A 9 -20.50 -48.32 13.56
N ALA A 10 -20.38 -48.88 12.35
CA ALA A 10 -21.40 -49.25 11.36
C ALA A 10 -22.58 -48.29 11.04
N GLY A 11 -22.46 -47.60 9.91
CA GLY A 11 -23.50 -47.60 8.86
C GLY A 11 -23.05 -48.52 7.71
N LEU A 12 -23.96 -49.24 7.06
CA LEU A 12 -23.63 -50.36 6.17
C LEU A 12 -24.30 -50.16 4.80
N ALA A 13 -23.51 -49.88 3.75
CA ALA A 13 -24.00 -49.42 2.45
C ALA A 13 -23.51 -50.30 1.28
N LEU A 14 -24.40 -51.15 0.76
CA LEU A 14 -24.13 -52.12 -0.32
C LEU A 14 -23.82 -51.44 -1.67
N CYS A 15 -22.82 -51.95 -2.40
CA CYS A 15 -22.70 -51.82 -3.86
C CYS A 15 -22.61 -53.23 -4.47
N THR A 16 -22.86 -53.36 -5.78
CA THR A 16 -22.88 -54.66 -6.47
C THR A 16 -21.80 -54.78 -7.54
N ALA A 17 -21.11 -55.92 -7.52
CA ALA A 17 -20.29 -56.49 -8.60
C ALA A 17 -19.19 -55.60 -9.20
N PHE A 18 -17.96 -55.87 -8.76
CA PHE A 18 -16.76 -55.56 -9.52
C PHE A 18 -16.36 -56.81 -10.32
N THR A 19 -15.88 -56.64 -11.55
CA THR A 19 -15.38 -57.74 -12.40
C THR A 19 -13.85 -57.87 -12.31
N ALA A 20 -13.34 -59.07 -12.56
CA ALA A 20 -11.99 -59.46 -12.17
C ALA A 20 -10.98 -59.41 -13.32
N ASN A 21 -9.92 -58.61 -13.15
CA ASN A 21 -8.52 -58.92 -13.52
C ASN A 21 -7.50 -57.85 -13.06
N ALA A 22 -7.68 -57.30 -11.85
CA ALA A 22 -6.63 -56.61 -11.09
C ALA A 22 -6.99 -56.70 -9.59
N LYS A 23 -5.99 -56.66 -8.70
CA LYS A 23 -6.22 -56.64 -7.25
C LYS A 23 -5.99 -55.23 -6.71
N VAL A 24 -7.08 -54.56 -6.34
CA VAL A 24 -7.01 -53.32 -5.57
C VAL A 24 -6.48 -53.65 -4.17
N GLU A 25 -5.37 -53.02 -3.79
CA GLU A 25 -4.66 -53.25 -2.53
C GLU A 25 -5.07 -52.20 -1.48
N ASN A 26 -5.23 -52.65 -0.24
CA ASN A 26 -5.66 -51.79 0.86
C ASN A 26 -4.62 -50.70 1.18
N GLY A 27 -5.01 -49.43 1.03
CA GLY A 27 -4.18 -48.27 1.33
C GLY A 27 -3.39 -47.70 0.14
N LYS A 28 -3.54 -48.27 -1.06
CA LYS A 28 -2.89 -47.76 -2.30
C LYS A 28 -3.70 -46.65 -2.97
N VAL A 29 -3.06 -45.94 -3.89
CA VAL A 29 -3.66 -44.84 -4.67
C VAL A 29 -3.95 -45.28 -6.10
N TYR A 30 -5.10 -44.86 -6.63
CA TYR A 30 -5.63 -45.21 -7.95
C TYR A 30 -6.23 -43.98 -8.65
N GLN A 31 -6.32 -44.05 -9.98
CA GLN A 31 -7.14 -43.15 -10.79
C GLN A 31 -8.44 -43.85 -11.20
N LEU A 32 -9.51 -43.07 -11.34
CA LEU A 32 -10.85 -43.50 -11.68
C LEU A 32 -11.26 -42.85 -13.00
N THR A 33 -11.36 -43.63 -14.07
CA THR A 33 -11.55 -43.12 -15.44
C THR A 33 -12.84 -43.67 -16.06
N ASN A 34 -13.72 -42.81 -16.58
CA ASN A 34 -14.98 -43.24 -17.20
C ASN A 34 -14.78 -43.79 -18.63
N GLU A 35 -15.87 -44.22 -19.28
CA GLU A 35 -15.87 -44.77 -20.64
C GLU A 35 -15.39 -43.76 -21.71
N ASP A 36 -15.56 -42.45 -21.47
CA ASP A 36 -15.08 -41.36 -22.34
C ASP A 36 -13.60 -40.98 -22.12
N GLY A 37 -12.90 -41.64 -21.18
CA GLY A 37 -11.52 -41.33 -20.82
C GLY A 37 -11.36 -40.14 -19.85
N LYS A 38 -12.46 -39.60 -19.30
CA LYS A 38 -12.44 -38.53 -18.28
C LYS A 38 -12.16 -39.11 -16.88
N TYR A 39 -11.50 -38.33 -16.03
CA TYR A 39 -11.06 -38.73 -14.69
C TYR A 39 -11.97 -38.12 -13.62
N LEU A 40 -12.35 -38.93 -12.61
CA LEU A 40 -13.03 -38.41 -11.43
C LEU A 40 -12.08 -37.51 -10.64
N SER A 41 -12.44 -36.23 -10.52
CA SER A 41 -11.63 -35.20 -9.87
C SER A 41 -12.49 -34.35 -8.92
N VAL A 42 -11.86 -33.41 -8.22
CA VAL A 42 -12.51 -32.47 -7.29
C VAL A 42 -12.21 -31.02 -7.68
N THR A 43 -13.22 -30.15 -7.54
CA THR A 43 -13.09 -28.70 -7.75
C THR A 43 -13.88 -27.94 -6.70
N GLU A 44 -13.58 -26.65 -6.50
CA GLU A 44 -14.39 -25.81 -5.61
C GLU A 44 -15.68 -25.39 -6.32
N SER A 45 -16.84 -25.61 -5.68
CA SER A 45 -18.11 -25.04 -6.14
C SER A 45 -18.12 -23.52 -5.97
N TYR A 46 -18.85 -22.82 -6.84
CA TYR A 46 -19.24 -21.41 -6.68
C TYR A 46 -19.85 -21.11 -5.29
N THR A 47 -20.35 -22.13 -4.58
CA THR A 47 -20.92 -22.06 -3.22
C THR A 47 -19.94 -22.34 -2.07
N LYS A 48 -18.62 -22.35 -2.32
CA LYS A 48 -17.54 -22.61 -1.32
C LYS A 48 -17.51 -24.03 -0.73
N THR A 49 -17.96 -25.03 -1.48
CA THR A 49 -17.91 -26.46 -1.10
C THR A 49 -17.32 -27.32 -2.23
N ASP A 50 -16.41 -28.24 -1.92
CA ASP A 50 -15.77 -29.10 -2.93
C ASP A 50 -16.78 -30.02 -3.64
N SER A 51 -16.86 -29.92 -4.96
CA SER A 51 -17.70 -30.73 -5.86
C SER A 51 -16.88 -31.76 -6.63
N LEU A 52 -17.54 -32.83 -7.08
CA LEU A 52 -16.97 -33.82 -7.99
C LEU A 52 -17.18 -33.39 -9.45
N ILE A 53 -16.19 -33.67 -10.30
CA ILE A 53 -16.24 -33.44 -11.75
C ILE A 53 -15.59 -34.59 -12.53
N LEU A 54 -15.91 -34.67 -13.82
CA LEU A 54 -15.24 -35.48 -14.84
C LEU A 54 -14.24 -34.61 -15.60
N ALA A 55 -13.00 -34.57 -15.12
CA ALA A 55 -11.93 -33.77 -15.73
C ALA A 55 -11.28 -34.49 -16.92
N ASP A 56 -10.62 -33.75 -17.80
CA ASP A 56 -9.71 -34.31 -18.81
C ASP A 56 -8.52 -35.02 -18.17
N ALA A 57 -7.82 -35.85 -18.96
CA ALA A 57 -6.63 -36.55 -18.54
C ALA A 57 -5.52 -35.55 -18.13
N PRO A 58 -5.13 -35.48 -16.85
CA PRO A 58 -4.10 -34.54 -16.42
C PRO A 58 -2.71 -35.05 -16.83
N THR A 59 -1.80 -34.12 -17.15
CA THR A 59 -0.38 -34.43 -17.35
C THR A 59 0.19 -35.14 -16.12
N ALA A 60 0.94 -36.22 -16.32
CA ALA A 60 1.46 -37.07 -15.25
C ALA A 60 2.64 -36.44 -14.48
N ASP A 61 2.37 -35.35 -13.77
CA ASP A 61 3.31 -34.58 -12.96
C ASP A 61 2.76 -34.46 -11.52
N ILE A 62 3.56 -34.84 -10.53
CA ILE A 62 3.17 -34.79 -9.12
C ILE A 62 3.02 -33.36 -8.57
N LYS A 63 3.59 -32.33 -9.24
CA LYS A 63 3.36 -30.92 -8.92
C LYS A 63 2.07 -30.36 -9.53
N ASN A 64 1.49 -31.02 -10.54
CA ASN A 64 0.26 -30.56 -11.17
C ASN A 64 -0.95 -30.79 -10.24
N THR A 65 -1.63 -29.71 -9.86
CA THR A 65 -2.78 -29.74 -8.95
C THR A 65 -3.92 -30.63 -9.46
N ASP A 66 -4.20 -30.63 -10.77
CA ASP A 66 -5.28 -31.43 -11.35
C ASP A 66 -4.91 -32.91 -11.48
N TYR A 67 -3.62 -33.21 -11.67
CA TYR A 67 -3.10 -34.56 -11.48
C TYR A 67 -3.33 -35.05 -10.04
N GLN A 68 -2.92 -34.27 -9.03
CA GLN A 68 -3.15 -34.62 -7.62
C GLN A 68 -4.63 -34.81 -7.28
N LYS A 69 -5.52 -33.96 -7.82
CA LYS A 69 -6.97 -34.07 -7.62
C LYS A 69 -7.58 -35.31 -8.28
N SER A 70 -6.95 -35.88 -9.32
CA SER A 70 -7.38 -37.14 -9.95
C SER A 70 -7.03 -38.42 -9.16
N LEU A 71 -6.19 -38.29 -8.13
CA LEU A 71 -5.67 -39.41 -7.35
C LEU A 71 -6.55 -39.74 -6.13
N TRP A 72 -6.95 -41.00 -6.02
CA TRP A 72 -7.82 -41.50 -4.97
C TRP A 72 -7.17 -42.65 -4.19
N LYS A 73 -6.93 -42.43 -2.90
CA LYS A 73 -6.50 -43.47 -1.97
C LYS A 73 -7.67 -44.38 -1.63
N VAL A 74 -7.53 -45.68 -1.92
CA VAL A 74 -8.52 -46.71 -1.57
C VAL A 74 -8.10 -47.38 -0.27
N THR A 75 -8.98 -47.45 0.71
CA THR A 75 -8.86 -48.38 1.85
C THR A 75 -10.09 -49.26 1.96
N TYR A 76 -10.01 -50.43 2.58
CA TYR A 76 -11.16 -51.32 2.79
C TYR A 76 -11.08 -52.17 4.07
N ARG A 77 -12.24 -52.66 4.53
CA ARG A 77 -12.42 -53.52 5.71
C ARG A 77 -13.57 -54.50 5.51
N PHE A 78 -13.47 -55.71 6.05
CA PHE A 78 -14.59 -56.66 6.00
C PHE A 78 -15.66 -56.29 7.05
N VAL A 79 -16.93 -56.35 6.66
CA VAL A 79 -18.09 -56.04 7.52
C VAL A 79 -18.90 -57.33 7.73
N SER A 80 -18.65 -57.98 8.87
CA SER A 80 -19.18 -59.30 9.21
C SER A 80 -20.71 -59.38 9.19
N LEU A 81 -21.41 -58.35 9.67
CA LEU A 81 -22.88 -58.33 9.77
C LEU A 81 -23.61 -58.38 8.42
N ALA A 82 -22.95 -58.06 7.32
CA ALA A 82 -23.49 -58.17 5.96
C ALA A 82 -22.63 -59.05 5.03
N ASN A 83 -21.67 -59.80 5.61
CA ASN A 83 -20.81 -60.74 4.89
C ASN A 83 -20.12 -60.16 3.64
N THR A 84 -19.57 -58.95 3.75
CA THR A 84 -19.08 -58.20 2.58
C THR A 84 -18.03 -57.14 2.94
N TRP A 85 -17.23 -56.67 1.99
CA TRP A 85 -16.20 -55.66 2.23
C TRP A 85 -16.75 -54.25 2.09
N ALA A 86 -16.28 -53.29 2.88
CA ALA A 86 -16.58 -51.87 2.75
C ALA A 86 -15.30 -51.04 2.57
N TYR A 87 -15.33 -50.10 1.62
CA TYR A 87 -14.23 -49.35 1.03
C TYR A 87 -14.37 -47.87 1.37
N THR A 88 -13.28 -47.12 1.32
CA THR A 88 -13.24 -45.68 1.55
C THR A 88 -12.28 -45.06 0.55
N LEU A 89 -12.78 -44.11 -0.24
CA LEU A 89 -12.03 -43.32 -1.21
C LEU A 89 -11.66 -41.99 -0.58
N THR A 90 -10.38 -41.64 -0.55
CA THR A 90 -9.88 -40.35 -0.05
C THR A 90 -9.14 -39.64 -1.18
N ASN A 91 -9.52 -38.41 -1.50
CA ASN A 91 -8.83 -37.61 -2.50
C ASN A 91 -7.42 -37.23 -2.00
N SER A 92 -6.40 -37.38 -2.85
CA SER A 92 -5.01 -37.14 -2.45
C SER A 92 -4.64 -35.66 -2.33
N ALA A 93 -5.28 -34.76 -3.09
CA ALA A 93 -5.03 -33.33 -3.00
C ALA A 93 -5.72 -32.69 -1.79
N THR A 94 -7.01 -32.94 -1.59
CA THR A 94 -7.80 -32.29 -0.53
C THR A 94 -7.80 -33.04 0.80
N GLY A 95 -7.33 -34.29 0.81
CA GLY A 95 -7.41 -35.19 1.97
C GLY A 95 -8.85 -35.59 2.36
N ARG A 96 -9.87 -35.15 1.62
CA ARG A 96 -11.27 -35.40 1.95
C ARG A 96 -11.70 -36.80 1.52
N VAL A 97 -12.51 -37.41 2.37
CA VAL A 97 -13.13 -38.72 2.09
C VAL A 97 -14.38 -38.50 1.25
N LEU A 98 -14.54 -39.26 0.18
CA LEU A 98 -15.79 -39.32 -0.57
C LEU A 98 -16.89 -39.89 0.33
N THR A 99 -17.89 -39.06 0.66
CA THR A 99 -19.02 -39.42 1.51
C THR A 99 -20.34 -39.07 0.84
N LEU A 100 -21.38 -39.85 1.10
CA LEU A 100 -22.73 -39.63 0.58
C LEU A 100 -23.69 -39.50 1.77
N ASP A 101 -24.35 -38.34 1.89
CA ASP A 101 -25.22 -38.02 3.03
C ASP A 101 -26.71 -38.33 2.78
N LYS A 102 -27.44 -38.55 3.87
CA LYS A 102 -28.80 -39.10 3.88
C LYS A 102 -29.91 -38.11 3.53
N GLN A 103 -29.67 -36.80 3.58
CA GLN A 103 -30.74 -35.79 3.66
C GLN A 103 -30.80 -34.75 2.51
N ALA A 104 -30.51 -35.16 1.27
CA ALA A 104 -30.90 -34.44 0.04
C ALA A 104 -30.29 -33.04 -0.23
N GLU A 105 -29.68 -32.40 0.75
CA GLU A 105 -28.89 -31.18 0.62
C GLU A 105 -27.53 -31.34 1.30
N TRP A 106 -26.56 -30.53 0.88
CA TRP A 106 -25.13 -30.74 1.16
C TRP A 106 -24.76 -30.44 2.61
N ASN A 107 -24.35 -31.46 3.38
CA ASN A 107 -23.67 -31.27 4.67
C ASN A 107 -22.62 -32.37 4.96
N PHE A 108 -21.41 -31.96 5.39
CA PHE A 108 -20.29 -32.88 5.63
C PHE A 108 -20.15 -33.25 7.12
N LYS A 109 -20.20 -34.55 7.49
CA LYS A 109 -19.39 -35.15 8.60
C LYS A 109 -19.10 -36.66 8.38
N ASN A 110 -18.06 -37.13 9.06
CA ASN A 110 -17.37 -38.42 8.89
C ASN A 110 -18.24 -39.69 8.72
N GLY A 111 -17.88 -40.53 7.74
CA GLY A 111 -17.93 -42.00 7.92
C GLY A 111 -18.76 -42.83 6.94
N SER A 112 -18.74 -42.56 5.64
CA SER A 112 -19.31 -43.47 4.62
C SER A 112 -18.32 -44.58 4.22
N ALA A 113 -18.79 -45.80 3.98
CA ALA A 113 -17.98 -46.89 3.43
C ALA A 113 -18.77 -47.73 2.38
N PHE A 114 -18.20 -47.88 1.18
CA PHE A 114 -18.79 -48.42 -0.06
C PHE A 114 -18.53 -49.92 -0.23
N ILE A 115 -19.48 -50.76 -0.61
CA ILE A 115 -19.32 -52.21 -0.47
C ILE A 115 -18.96 -52.99 -1.76
N ALA A 116 -18.08 -54.02 -1.68
CA ALA A 116 -17.65 -54.83 -2.84
C ALA A 116 -17.31 -56.30 -2.55
N PRO A 117 -17.28 -57.17 -3.59
CA PRO A 117 -16.49 -58.41 -3.60
C PRO A 117 -14.97 -58.16 -3.80
N GLU A 118 -14.16 -59.19 -3.57
CA GLU A 118 -12.69 -59.12 -3.72
C GLU A 118 -12.26 -59.26 -5.20
N ASN A 119 -11.31 -58.41 -5.63
CA ASN A 119 -10.74 -58.25 -7.00
C ASN A 119 -11.60 -57.42 -7.99
N VAL A 120 -10.94 -56.48 -8.69
CA VAL A 120 -11.55 -55.23 -9.20
C VAL A 120 -10.83 -54.70 -10.44
N THR A 121 -11.54 -54.42 -11.54
CA THR A 121 -11.05 -53.57 -12.66
C THR A 121 -11.96 -52.38 -13.00
N ALA A 122 -13.26 -52.46 -12.71
CA ALA A 122 -14.22 -51.38 -12.92
C ALA A 122 -15.21 -51.27 -11.76
N VAL A 123 -15.72 -50.06 -11.49
CA VAL A 123 -16.63 -49.73 -10.39
C VAL A 123 -17.75 -48.81 -10.84
N THR A 124 -18.99 -49.17 -10.51
CA THR A 124 -20.13 -48.24 -10.56
C THR A 124 -20.29 -47.60 -9.18
N LEU A 125 -19.98 -46.31 -9.05
CA LEU A 125 -20.05 -45.63 -7.76
C LEU A 125 -21.51 -45.39 -7.35
N SER A 126 -21.98 -46.18 -6.37
CA SER A 126 -23.32 -46.10 -5.80
C SER A 126 -23.27 -46.45 -4.31
N ALA A 127 -24.29 -46.07 -3.54
CA ALA A 127 -24.42 -46.47 -2.15
C ALA A 127 -25.86 -46.77 -1.78
N GLN A 128 -26.10 -47.97 -1.23
CA GLN A 128 -27.36 -48.27 -0.58
C GLN A 128 -27.46 -47.53 0.75
N LEU A 129 -28.50 -46.70 0.88
CA LEU A 129 -28.73 -45.77 1.98
C LEU A 129 -29.54 -46.44 3.10
N ASP A 130 -30.49 -47.29 2.72
CA ASP A 130 -31.30 -48.16 3.59
C ASP A 130 -31.87 -49.34 2.77
N ASN A 131 -32.74 -50.16 3.35
CA ASN A 131 -33.32 -51.35 2.69
C ASN A 131 -34.18 -51.04 1.44
N LYS A 132 -34.41 -49.77 1.07
CA LYS A 132 -35.24 -49.35 -0.07
C LYS A 132 -34.61 -48.28 -0.96
N THR A 133 -33.60 -47.55 -0.49
CA THR A 133 -33.02 -46.41 -1.22
C THR A 133 -31.58 -46.68 -1.61
N VAL A 134 -31.27 -46.46 -2.89
CA VAL A 134 -29.92 -46.48 -3.48
C VAL A 134 -29.63 -45.10 -4.07
N VAL A 135 -28.42 -44.58 -3.84
CA VAL A 135 -27.90 -43.37 -4.47
C VAL A 135 -26.87 -43.78 -5.53
N SER A 136 -26.96 -43.23 -6.73
CA SER A 136 -26.04 -43.49 -7.84
C SER A 136 -25.34 -42.21 -8.26
N ILE A 137 -24.04 -42.28 -8.55
CA ILE A 137 -23.30 -41.18 -9.14
C ILE A 137 -23.58 -41.17 -10.65
N ILE A 138 -24.13 -40.08 -11.17
CA ILE A 138 -24.46 -39.89 -12.59
C ILE A 138 -23.76 -38.63 -13.14
N ALA A 139 -23.52 -38.59 -14.45
CA ALA A 139 -23.14 -37.35 -15.13
C ALA A 139 -24.39 -36.49 -15.35
N LYS A 140 -24.23 -35.16 -15.31
CA LYS A 140 -25.31 -34.22 -15.63
C LYS A 140 -24.76 -32.97 -16.30
N ASP A 141 -25.34 -32.61 -17.43
CA ASP A 141 -25.13 -31.32 -18.07
C ASP A 141 -25.83 -30.20 -17.26
N ASP A 142 -25.09 -29.15 -16.94
CA ASP A 142 -25.63 -27.89 -16.47
C ASP A 142 -25.75 -26.90 -17.63
N VAL A 143 -26.99 -26.79 -18.12
CA VAL A 143 -27.35 -26.01 -19.31
C VAL A 143 -27.32 -24.50 -19.03
N GLU A 144 -27.43 -24.05 -17.77
CA GLU A 144 -27.33 -22.62 -17.43
C GLU A 144 -25.87 -22.18 -17.22
N ALA A 145 -24.98 -23.09 -16.85
CA ALA A 145 -23.55 -22.82 -16.65
C ALA A 145 -22.65 -23.22 -17.85
N GLU A 146 -23.22 -23.77 -18.93
CA GLU A 146 -22.49 -24.37 -20.08
C GLU A 146 -21.47 -25.47 -19.68
N ARG A 147 -21.74 -26.21 -18.59
CA ARG A 147 -20.81 -27.18 -17.99
C ARG A 147 -21.32 -28.62 -18.18
N THR A 148 -20.56 -29.44 -18.91
CA THR A 148 -20.85 -30.88 -19.17
C THR A 148 -19.99 -31.84 -18.34
N ASP A 149 -19.12 -31.31 -17.48
CA ASP A 149 -18.18 -32.05 -16.62
C ASP A 149 -18.75 -32.39 -15.23
N ILE A 150 -19.99 -31.97 -14.93
CA ILE A 150 -20.53 -32.02 -13.57
C ILE A 150 -21.05 -33.42 -13.21
N VAL A 151 -20.69 -33.86 -12.00
CA VAL A 151 -21.13 -35.12 -11.41
C VAL A 151 -22.21 -34.85 -10.36
N THR A 152 -23.31 -35.59 -10.40
CA THR A 152 -24.43 -35.44 -9.46
C THR A 152 -24.95 -36.78 -8.92
N LEU A 153 -25.93 -36.73 -8.02
CA LEU A 153 -26.46 -37.87 -7.28
C LEU A 153 -27.92 -38.14 -7.63
N GLU A 154 -28.20 -39.32 -8.19
CA GLU A 154 -29.56 -39.79 -8.45
C GLU A 154 -30.04 -40.74 -7.34
N LYS A 155 -31.27 -40.59 -6.87
CA LYS A 155 -31.89 -41.46 -5.86
C LYS A 155 -32.93 -42.39 -6.49
N GLY A 156 -32.78 -43.70 -6.29
CA GLY A 156 -33.70 -44.72 -6.78
C GLY A 156 -33.90 -45.87 -5.78
N THR A 157 -34.64 -46.89 -6.19
CA THR A 157 -34.80 -48.16 -5.44
C THR A 157 -33.78 -49.22 -5.84
N ALA A 158 -32.99 -48.95 -6.88
CA ALA A 158 -31.88 -49.73 -7.39
C ALA A 158 -30.79 -48.77 -7.92
N VAL A 159 -29.64 -49.30 -8.34
CA VAL A 159 -28.62 -48.52 -9.06
C VAL A 159 -29.22 -47.97 -10.37
N SER A 160 -28.95 -46.70 -10.68
CA SER A 160 -29.44 -46.06 -11.90
C SER A 160 -28.83 -46.70 -13.14
N ALA A 161 -29.61 -46.77 -14.23
CA ALA A 161 -29.09 -47.15 -15.54
C ALA A 161 -28.12 -46.11 -16.12
N SER A 162 -28.15 -44.87 -15.62
CA SER A 162 -27.25 -43.77 -16.00
C SER A 162 -26.05 -43.62 -15.05
N ALA A 163 -25.82 -44.58 -14.15
CA ALA A 163 -24.71 -44.55 -13.22
C ALA A 163 -23.36 -44.68 -13.94
N ILE A 164 -22.39 -43.84 -13.58
CA ILE A 164 -21.07 -43.83 -14.24
C ILE A 164 -20.28 -45.07 -13.83
N ASN A 165 -19.77 -45.80 -14.83
CA ASN A 165 -18.76 -46.83 -14.66
C ASN A 165 -17.37 -46.21 -14.74
N PHE A 166 -16.53 -46.46 -13.74
CA PHE A 166 -15.12 -46.05 -13.72
C PHE A 166 -14.21 -47.27 -13.79
N THR A 167 -13.29 -47.29 -14.75
CA THR A 167 -12.11 -48.15 -14.72
C THR A 167 -11.20 -47.71 -13.57
N VAL A 168 -10.72 -48.68 -12.77
CA VAL A 168 -9.81 -48.44 -11.65
C VAL A 168 -8.40 -48.79 -12.10
N ALA A 169 -7.54 -47.79 -12.31
CA ALA A 169 -6.17 -47.97 -12.75
C ALA A 169 -5.17 -47.51 -11.69
N ALA A 170 -4.04 -48.20 -11.54
CA ALA A 170 -2.91 -47.63 -10.81
C ALA A 170 -2.34 -46.46 -11.64
N PRO A 171 -2.04 -45.30 -11.03
CA PRO A 171 -1.42 -44.19 -11.74
C PRO A 171 -0.09 -44.60 -12.36
N ALA A 172 0.25 -44.01 -13.51
CA ALA A 172 1.54 -44.20 -14.14
C ALA A 172 2.68 -43.79 -13.18
N LYS A 173 3.80 -44.52 -13.25
CA LYS A 173 5.01 -44.15 -12.53
C LYS A 173 5.65 -42.91 -13.16
N ILE A 174 6.18 -42.02 -12.33
CA ILE A 174 6.72 -40.73 -12.76
C ILE A 174 8.24 -40.81 -12.69
N ASN A 175 8.92 -40.50 -13.80
CA ASN A 175 10.35 -40.26 -13.80
C ASN A 175 10.59 -38.88 -13.18
N MET A 176 11.33 -38.83 -12.07
CA MET A 176 11.58 -37.59 -11.35
C MET A 176 12.81 -36.88 -11.95
N THR A 177 12.59 -35.72 -12.58
CA THR A 177 13.66 -34.79 -12.99
C THR A 177 14.31 -34.12 -11.78
N ALA A 178 15.41 -33.41 -11.98
CA ALA A 178 16.01 -32.62 -10.90
C ALA A 178 15.03 -31.60 -10.31
N ASP A 179 14.21 -30.97 -11.13
CA ASP A 179 13.17 -30.03 -10.67
C ASP A 179 12.10 -30.71 -9.82
N LEU A 180 11.75 -31.97 -10.08
CA LEU A 180 10.77 -32.73 -9.27
C LEU A 180 11.37 -33.30 -7.97
N LEU A 181 12.68 -33.55 -7.94
CA LEU A 181 13.40 -34.06 -6.76
C LEU A 181 13.80 -32.94 -5.80
N ASN A 182 14.31 -31.84 -6.33
CA ASN A 182 14.69 -30.68 -5.53
C ASN A 182 13.43 -30.05 -4.93
N ASN A 183 13.54 -29.65 -3.66
CA ASN A 183 12.44 -29.05 -2.92
C ASN A 183 12.14 -27.62 -3.41
N LYS A 184 11.14 -26.96 -2.81
CA LYS A 184 10.76 -25.57 -3.12
C LYS A 184 12.00 -24.67 -3.19
N TYR A 185 12.09 -23.85 -4.24
CA TYR A 185 13.24 -22.99 -4.57
C TYR A 185 14.57 -23.70 -4.91
N GLY A 186 14.51 -24.94 -5.45
CA GLY A 186 15.71 -25.71 -5.77
C GLY A 186 16.51 -26.14 -4.53
N SER A 187 15.88 -26.11 -3.36
CA SER A 187 16.49 -26.47 -2.07
C SER A 187 16.71 -28.00 -1.98
N PRO A 188 17.63 -28.48 -1.12
CA PRO A 188 17.98 -29.89 -1.12
C PRO A 188 16.83 -30.75 -0.59
N PHE A 189 16.83 -32.03 -0.97
CA PHE A 189 15.93 -33.05 -0.46
C PHE A 189 16.69 -34.15 0.27
N ALA A 190 16.02 -34.97 1.06
CA ALA A 190 16.65 -36.11 1.74
C ALA A 190 15.83 -37.37 1.49
N LEU A 191 16.50 -38.52 1.43
CA LEU A 191 15.88 -39.81 1.18
C LEU A 191 16.00 -40.73 2.40
N THR A 192 14.86 -41.24 2.87
CA THR A 192 14.81 -42.27 3.92
C THR A 192 14.33 -43.58 3.32
N PHE A 193 15.09 -44.66 3.49
CA PHE A 193 14.69 -46.01 3.10
C PHE A 193 13.82 -46.66 4.17
N ASP A 194 12.92 -47.57 3.77
CA ASP A 194 12.01 -48.31 4.67
C ASP A 194 12.72 -49.15 5.75
N LYS A 195 14.05 -49.32 5.65
CA LYS A 195 14.91 -50.10 6.56
C LYS A 195 16.10 -49.29 7.03
N ASN A 196 16.57 -49.57 8.25
CA ASN A 196 17.88 -49.12 8.72
C ASN A 196 18.97 -50.04 8.15
N LEU A 197 19.94 -49.49 7.44
CA LEU A 197 20.83 -50.24 6.53
C LEU A 197 22.28 -49.89 6.79
N ASP A 198 23.09 -50.91 7.04
CA ASP A 198 24.51 -50.71 7.36
C ASP A 198 25.28 -50.25 6.12
N GLY A 199 26.05 -49.17 6.26
CA GLY A 199 26.81 -48.57 5.17
C GLY A 199 26.00 -47.79 4.13
N ASN A 200 24.76 -47.36 4.42
CA ASN A 200 23.99 -46.50 3.50
C ASN A 200 24.68 -45.13 3.31
N PRO A 201 25.17 -44.77 2.10
CA PRO A 201 25.88 -43.51 1.87
C PRO A 201 24.97 -42.27 1.89
N LEU A 202 23.65 -42.45 1.79
CA LEU A 202 22.63 -41.40 1.81
C LEU A 202 21.98 -41.21 3.20
N ALA A 203 22.37 -41.99 4.21
CA ALA A 203 21.75 -41.93 5.53
C ALA A 203 21.94 -40.56 6.19
N GLY A 204 20.83 -39.86 6.45
CA GLY A 204 20.85 -38.50 7.01
C GLY A 204 21.51 -37.46 6.10
N LYS A 205 21.58 -37.73 4.78
CA LYS A 205 22.12 -36.80 3.79
C LYS A 205 21.03 -35.97 3.14
N GLU A 206 21.33 -34.69 3.01
CA GLU A 206 20.62 -33.76 2.15
C GLU A 206 21.33 -33.70 0.80
N LEU A 207 20.55 -33.78 -0.27
CA LEU A 207 20.96 -34.05 -1.63
C LEU A 207 20.45 -32.95 -2.57
N PHE A 208 21.25 -32.60 -3.56
CA PHE A 208 20.80 -31.89 -4.74
C PHE A 208 20.76 -32.85 -5.92
N ALA A 209 19.69 -32.77 -6.72
CA ALA A 209 19.62 -33.40 -8.02
C ALA A 209 20.05 -32.42 -9.11
N THR A 210 20.65 -32.93 -10.19
CA THR A 210 20.93 -32.18 -11.42
C THR A 210 20.77 -33.12 -12.60
N ASP A 211 19.92 -32.74 -13.56
CA ASP A 211 19.66 -33.52 -14.77
C ASP A 211 20.94 -33.63 -15.62
N ILE A 212 21.07 -34.71 -16.39
CA ILE A 212 22.29 -35.02 -17.13
C ILE A 212 22.06 -34.83 -18.63
N ASP A 213 22.76 -33.86 -19.21
CA ASP A 213 22.78 -33.63 -20.67
C ASP A 213 23.08 -34.93 -21.43
N GLY A 214 22.17 -35.32 -22.32
CA GLY A 214 22.27 -36.53 -23.14
C GLY A 214 21.73 -37.83 -22.50
N LEU A 215 21.31 -37.83 -21.22
CA LEU A 215 20.74 -39.00 -20.55
C LEU A 215 19.32 -38.71 -20.01
N ASP A 216 18.32 -38.87 -20.87
CA ASP A 216 16.93 -38.53 -20.54
C ASP A 216 16.35 -39.26 -19.31
N GLY A 217 15.83 -38.46 -18.37
CA GLY A 217 15.31 -38.88 -17.07
C GLY A 217 16.35 -39.41 -16.08
N TYR A 218 17.64 -39.10 -16.25
CA TYR A 218 18.69 -39.40 -15.28
C TYR A 218 19.25 -38.14 -14.63
N VAL A 219 19.48 -38.23 -13.31
CA VAL A 219 20.08 -37.17 -12.49
C VAL A 219 21.39 -37.64 -11.86
N THR A 220 22.27 -36.68 -11.54
CA THR A 220 23.30 -36.87 -10.49
C THR A 220 22.70 -36.54 -9.12
N LEU A 221 23.25 -37.13 -8.04
CA LEU A 221 22.79 -36.90 -6.66
C LEU A 221 23.98 -36.45 -5.79
N GLN A 222 24.01 -35.17 -5.40
CA GLN A 222 25.14 -34.55 -4.68
C GLN A 222 24.82 -34.31 -3.19
N ASP A 223 25.65 -34.82 -2.28
CA ASP A 223 25.62 -34.49 -0.84
C ASP A 223 25.93 -33.00 -0.61
N ARG A 224 24.95 -32.25 -0.10
CA ARG A 224 25.06 -30.82 0.26
C ARG A 224 26.29 -30.52 1.13
N THR A 225 26.63 -31.42 2.05
CA THR A 225 27.66 -31.17 3.08
C THR A 225 29.08 -31.32 2.53
N THR A 226 29.28 -32.25 1.60
CA THR A 226 30.62 -32.63 1.12
C THR A 226 30.89 -32.28 -0.34
N GLY A 227 29.87 -31.88 -1.10
CA GLY A 227 29.96 -31.64 -2.56
C GLY A 227 30.19 -32.91 -3.39
N LYS A 228 30.21 -34.08 -2.75
CA LYS A 228 30.44 -35.39 -3.39
C LYS A 228 29.14 -35.97 -3.92
N TYR A 229 29.25 -36.81 -4.92
CA TYR A 229 28.13 -37.40 -5.63
C TYR A 229 27.97 -38.87 -5.26
N LEU A 230 26.73 -39.35 -5.15
CA LEU A 230 26.42 -40.77 -5.11
C LEU A 230 26.99 -41.42 -6.38
N VAL A 231 27.67 -42.55 -6.20
CA VAL A 231 28.27 -43.30 -7.30
C VAL A 231 28.17 -44.80 -7.02
N VAL A 232 27.99 -45.58 -8.09
CA VAL A 232 28.20 -47.02 -8.03
C VAL A 232 29.67 -47.29 -7.74
N ASP A 233 29.96 -47.93 -6.61
CA ASP A 233 31.34 -48.18 -6.23
C ASP A 233 31.95 -49.29 -7.10
N SER A 234 33.22 -49.13 -7.45
CA SER A 234 33.94 -50.17 -8.19
C SER A 234 34.12 -51.43 -7.34
N THR A 235 34.14 -51.34 -6.01
CA THR A 235 34.19 -52.54 -5.17
C THR A 235 32.81 -53.22 -5.07
N SER A 236 32.79 -54.55 -5.23
CA SER A 236 31.60 -55.39 -5.04
C SER A 236 31.66 -56.20 -3.73
N TRP A 237 30.51 -56.70 -3.29
CA TRP A 237 30.42 -57.87 -2.41
C TRP A 237 30.29 -59.13 -3.25
N SER A 238 30.93 -60.19 -2.79
CA SER A 238 30.72 -61.57 -3.27
C SER A 238 30.38 -62.45 -2.08
N SER A 239 29.63 -63.53 -2.33
CA SER A 239 29.41 -64.57 -1.34
C SER A 239 30.18 -65.84 -1.73
N ASN A 240 30.52 -66.68 -0.75
CA ASN A 240 31.07 -68.01 -1.04
C ASN A 240 29.96 -69.03 -1.42
N LEU A 241 28.71 -68.57 -1.56
CA LEU A 241 27.50 -69.39 -1.74
C LEU A 241 26.82 -69.17 -3.09
N SER A 242 27.14 -68.08 -3.80
CA SER A 242 26.69 -67.79 -5.17
C SER A 242 27.78 -67.06 -5.95
N SER A 243 27.80 -67.25 -7.27
CA SER A 243 28.72 -66.56 -8.19
C SER A 243 28.30 -65.11 -8.51
N GLU A 244 27.27 -64.61 -7.84
CA GLU A 244 26.65 -63.32 -8.10
C GLU A 244 27.50 -62.20 -7.48
N LYS A 245 27.70 -61.12 -8.24
CA LYS A 245 28.41 -59.92 -7.80
C LYS A 245 27.40 -58.84 -7.45
N PHE A 246 27.61 -58.20 -6.32
CA PHE A 246 26.72 -57.20 -5.75
C PHE A 246 27.47 -55.87 -5.65
N TRP A 247 27.11 -54.88 -6.46
CA TRP A 247 27.78 -53.59 -6.47
C TRP A 247 27.42 -52.76 -5.24
N LYS A 248 28.43 -52.14 -4.62
CA LYS A 248 28.22 -51.23 -3.48
C LYS A 248 27.87 -49.82 -3.98
N LEU A 249 27.39 -49.00 -3.06
CA LEU A 249 27.18 -47.57 -3.28
C LEU A 249 28.08 -46.77 -2.35
N THR A 250 28.58 -45.63 -2.81
CA THR A 250 29.43 -44.72 -2.03
C THR A 250 29.22 -43.27 -2.48
N VAL A 251 29.90 -42.31 -1.84
CA VAL A 251 30.02 -40.93 -2.32
C VAL A 251 31.47 -40.61 -2.68
N ASP A 252 31.71 -40.07 -3.88
CA ASP A 252 33.05 -39.67 -4.34
C ASP A 252 32.99 -38.32 -5.07
N ALA A 253 34.14 -37.69 -5.32
CA ALA A 253 34.19 -36.51 -6.18
C ALA A 253 33.88 -36.90 -7.63
N GLN A 254 33.29 -35.99 -8.41
CA GLN A 254 33.09 -36.13 -9.85
C GLN A 254 33.93 -35.05 -10.56
N PRO A 255 35.14 -35.38 -11.07
CA PRO A 255 35.95 -34.43 -11.85
C PRO A 255 35.20 -33.96 -13.10
N LYS A 256 35.52 -32.75 -13.57
CA LYS A 256 35.02 -32.26 -14.86
C LYS A 256 35.83 -32.82 -16.04
N ASP A 257 37.13 -33.01 -15.81
CA ASP A 257 38.09 -33.41 -16.84
C ASP A 257 38.16 -34.93 -17.02
N GLU A 258 38.41 -35.35 -18.26
CA GLU A 258 38.67 -36.75 -18.59
C GLU A 258 40.08 -37.16 -18.14
N ALA A 259 40.23 -38.44 -17.77
CA ALA A 259 41.56 -39.01 -17.54
C ALA A 259 42.44 -38.88 -18.81
N ALA A 260 43.73 -38.59 -18.63
CA ALA A 260 44.65 -38.51 -19.77
C ALA A 260 44.73 -39.84 -20.51
N ALA A 261 44.98 -39.80 -21.82
CA ALA A 261 44.96 -41.00 -22.67
C ALA A 261 45.98 -42.10 -22.26
N ALA A 262 47.02 -41.74 -21.51
CA ALA A 262 47.98 -42.69 -20.95
C ALA A 262 47.48 -43.42 -19.69
N ASP A 263 46.51 -42.83 -18.98
CA ASP A 263 45.91 -43.36 -17.75
C ASP A 263 44.63 -44.17 -18.04
N LYS A 264 44.04 -44.04 -19.24
CA LYS A 264 42.97 -44.90 -19.74
C LYS A 264 43.53 -46.29 -20.09
N ALA A 265 42.91 -47.35 -19.56
CA ALA A 265 43.37 -48.72 -19.81
C ALA A 265 43.14 -49.17 -21.28
N THR A 266 44.05 -49.99 -21.80
CA THR A 266 43.90 -50.57 -23.14
C THR A 266 42.72 -51.53 -23.19
N GLY A 267 41.65 -51.15 -23.89
CA GLY A 267 40.46 -51.99 -24.10
C GLY A 267 39.17 -51.54 -23.44
N VAL A 268 39.12 -50.31 -22.89
CA VAL A 268 37.85 -49.62 -22.61
C VAL A 268 37.08 -49.50 -23.92
N THR A 269 35.81 -49.91 -23.94
CA THR A 269 34.95 -49.76 -25.13
C THR A 269 33.87 -48.71 -24.95
N ASP A 270 33.45 -48.41 -23.72
CA ASP A 270 32.24 -47.63 -23.44
C ASP A 270 32.45 -46.65 -22.26
N GLY A 271 31.81 -45.48 -22.32
CA GLY A 271 31.77 -44.47 -21.25
C GLY A 271 32.93 -43.46 -21.18
N THR A 272 32.66 -42.30 -20.57
CA THR A 272 33.65 -41.22 -20.37
C THR A 272 34.39 -41.38 -19.05
N ILE A 273 35.64 -41.84 -19.09
CA ILE A 273 36.50 -41.99 -17.90
C ILE A 273 37.04 -40.64 -17.42
N LEU A 274 36.72 -40.27 -16.18
CA LEU A 274 37.16 -39.05 -15.47
C LEU A 274 38.54 -39.25 -14.80
N GLU A 275 39.23 -38.17 -14.45
CA GLU A 275 40.57 -38.20 -13.80
C GLU A 275 40.69 -39.13 -12.58
N ASN A 276 39.60 -39.36 -11.85
CA ASN A 276 39.59 -40.25 -10.68
C ASN A 276 39.51 -41.75 -11.03
N GLY A 277 39.56 -42.11 -12.32
CA GLY A 277 39.50 -43.49 -12.81
C GLY A 277 38.10 -44.12 -12.72
N ARG A 278 37.04 -43.31 -12.78
CA ARG A 278 35.64 -43.76 -12.84
C ARG A 278 34.96 -43.23 -14.11
N ALA A 279 34.05 -44.01 -14.68
CA ALA A 279 33.18 -43.54 -15.75
C ALA A 279 32.15 -42.52 -15.20
N LYS A 280 31.91 -41.44 -15.94
CA LYS A 280 30.95 -40.35 -15.60
C LYS A 280 29.53 -40.89 -15.37
N GLU A 281 29.18 -41.93 -16.10
CA GLU A 281 27.88 -42.57 -16.15
C GLU A 281 27.55 -43.37 -14.86
N LEU A 282 28.54 -43.74 -14.05
CA LEU A 282 28.34 -44.42 -12.76
C LEU A 282 27.76 -43.50 -11.67
N TYR A 283 27.68 -42.20 -11.95
CA TYR A 283 27.05 -41.18 -11.11
C TYR A 283 25.60 -40.87 -11.52
N ALA A 284 25.12 -41.48 -12.60
CA ALA A 284 23.79 -41.24 -13.15
C ALA A 284 22.75 -42.20 -12.57
N PHE A 285 21.67 -41.66 -12.01
CA PHE A 285 20.56 -42.40 -11.43
C PHE A 285 19.22 -41.88 -11.95
N LYS A 286 18.34 -42.79 -12.36
CA LYS A 286 16.94 -42.50 -12.66
C LYS A 286 16.12 -42.76 -11.40
N VAL A 287 15.44 -41.73 -10.90
CA VAL A 287 14.58 -41.83 -9.73
C VAL A 287 13.14 -41.95 -10.21
N VAL A 288 12.49 -43.06 -9.88
CA VAL A 288 11.11 -43.34 -10.31
C VAL A 288 10.19 -43.31 -9.11
N LEU A 289 9.25 -42.37 -9.12
CA LEU A 289 8.17 -42.28 -8.14
C LEU A 289 7.02 -43.22 -8.54
N ASP A 290 6.50 -43.96 -7.57
CA ASP A 290 5.30 -44.78 -7.68
C ASP A 290 4.19 -44.17 -6.81
N PRO A 291 3.29 -43.32 -7.38
CA PRO A 291 2.22 -42.69 -6.61
C PRO A 291 1.27 -43.72 -6.00
N SER A 292 1.11 -44.89 -6.64
CA SER A 292 0.23 -45.96 -6.15
C SER A 292 0.71 -46.53 -4.80
N ASP A 293 2.03 -46.63 -4.60
CA ASP A 293 2.67 -47.22 -3.42
C ASP A 293 2.98 -46.20 -2.31
N ASN A 294 2.03 -45.31 -2.01
CA ASN A 294 2.18 -44.18 -1.09
C ASN A 294 3.36 -43.26 -1.46
N SER A 295 3.53 -42.96 -2.76
CA SER A 295 4.58 -42.07 -3.28
C SER A 295 6.00 -42.51 -2.90
N LYS A 296 6.24 -43.82 -2.92
CA LYS A 296 7.58 -44.40 -2.75
C LYS A 296 8.40 -44.27 -4.02
N MET A 297 9.70 -44.07 -3.86
CA MET A 297 10.67 -43.94 -4.94
C MET A 297 11.58 -45.17 -5.00
N ILE A 298 12.01 -45.51 -6.22
CA ILE A 298 13.03 -46.52 -6.53
C ILE A 298 14.11 -45.84 -7.38
N LEU A 299 15.38 -46.13 -7.07
CA LEU A 299 16.53 -45.59 -7.78
C LEU A 299 17.11 -46.65 -8.71
N TYR A 300 17.33 -46.28 -9.98
CA TYR A 300 17.90 -47.13 -11.02
C TYR A 300 19.26 -46.53 -11.45
N PRO A 301 20.40 -47.22 -11.24
CA PRO A 301 21.67 -46.78 -11.79
C PRO A 301 21.64 -46.86 -13.33
N TYR A 302 22.31 -45.94 -14.02
CA TYR A 302 22.46 -46.03 -15.48
C TYR A 302 23.42 -47.16 -15.90
N ALA A 303 24.48 -47.40 -15.12
CA ALA A 303 25.54 -48.35 -15.45
C ALA A 303 26.15 -48.98 -14.21
N THR A 304 26.83 -50.12 -14.42
CA THR A 304 27.65 -50.79 -13.40
C THR A 304 29.11 -50.93 -13.83
N PRO A 305 30.08 -50.98 -12.89
CA PRO A 305 31.51 -51.09 -13.19
C PRO A 305 31.90 -52.41 -13.86
N VAL A 306 32.86 -52.37 -14.79
CA VAL A 306 33.47 -53.58 -15.37
C VAL A 306 35.00 -53.55 -15.20
N TYR A 307 35.56 -54.73 -14.89
CA TYR A 307 36.99 -54.92 -14.64
C TYR A 307 37.66 -55.80 -15.72
N LYS A 308 38.28 -55.16 -16.74
CA LYS A 308 39.11 -55.84 -17.74
C LYS A 308 40.57 -55.95 -17.23
N GLY A 309 40.95 -57.08 -16.60
CA GLY A 309 42.32 -57.30 -16.08
C GLY A 309 42.54 -58.66 -15.38
N ALA A 310 43.75 -59.23 -15.52
CA ALA A 310 43.97 -60.69 -15.45
C ALA A 310 44.22 -61.34 -14.06
N ASN A 311 44.28 -60.60 -12.96
CA ASN A 311 44.36 -61.17 -11.60
C ASN A 311 43.51 -60.36 -10.61
N ASP A 312 42.77 -61.02 -9.73
CA ASP A 312 41.79 -60.37 -8.83
C ASP A 312 42.39 -59.65 -7.61
N THR A 313 43.69 -59.78 -7.38
CA THR A 313 44.33 -59.30 -6.14
C THR A 313 44.65 -57.80 -6.15
N GLU A 314 44.97 -57.22 -7.31
CA GLU A 314 45.33 -55.79 -7.44
C GLU A 314 44.13 -54.86 -7.68
N LYS A 315 42.95 -55.40 -8.02
CA LYS A 315 41.74 -54.65 -8.44
C LYS A 315 41.08 -53.76 -7.36
N LYS A 316 41.67 -53.63 -6.17
CA LYS A 316 40.97 -53.15 -4.96
C LYS A 316 41.14 -51.67 -4.63
N SER A 317 42.05 -50.95 -5.30
CA SER A 317 42.20 -49.49 -5.13
C SER A 317 41.68 -48.72 -6.34
N LYS A 318 40.37 -48.40 -6.28
CA LYS A 318 39.62 -47.39 -7.03
C LYS A 318 39.35 -47.54 -8.54
N MET A 319 40.25 -48.10 -9.35
CA MET A 319 40.10 -47.96 -10.82
C MET A 319 38.98 -48.83 -11.43
N CYS A 320 38.02 -48.15 -12.08
CA CYS A 320 37.01 -48.75 -12.95
C CYS A 320 37.53 -48.68 -14.39
N TYR A 321 37.77 -49.84 -15.01
CA TYR A 321 38.42 -49.88 -16.32
C TYR A 321 37.45 -49.88 -17.50
N ASP A 322 36.17 -50.13 -17.27
CA ASP A 322 35.10 -50.07 -18.26
C ASP A 322 33.75 -50.03 -17.55
N MET A 323 32.65 -49.94 -18.30
CA MET A 323 31.30 -50.00 -17.75
C MET A 323 30.35 -50.87 -18.59
N GLU A 324 29.28 -51.35 -17.97
CA GLU A 324 28.16 -52.00 -18.65
C GLU A 324 26.88 -51.20 -18.33
N VAL A 325 26.10 -50.84 -19.35
CA VAL A 325 24.80 -50.18 -19.17
C VAL A 325 23.91 -51.14 -18.39
N ALA A 326 23.35 -50.65 -17.29
CA ALA A 326 22.57 -51.46 -16.36
C ALA A 326 21.35 -52.04 -17.07
N ALA A 327 21.10 -53.34 -16.89
CA ALA A 327 20.00 -53.99 -17.57
C ALA A 327 18.66 -53.42 -17.06
N ASN A 328 17.66 -53.29 -17.94
CA ASN A 328 16.31 -52.82 -17.58
C ASN A 328 15.72 -53.67 -16.43
N GLY A 329 15.80 -53.15 -15.20
CA GLY A 329 15.39 -53.86 -13.98
C GLY A 329 16.47 -53.90 -12.88
N GLU A 330 17.73 -53.58 -13.16
CA GLU A 330 18.73 -53.35 -12.10
C GLU A 330 18.41 -52.06 -11.34
N MET A 331 18.32 -52.16 -10.02
CA MET A 331 17.89 -51.07 -9.14
C MET A 331 18.64 -51.12 -7.80
N ILE A 332 18.63 -50.02 -7.07
CA ILE A 332 19.08 -50.02 -5.68
C ILE A 332 18.16 -50.93 -4.86
N ALA A 333 18.76 -51.80 -4.06
CA ALA A 333 18.14 -52.96 -3.41
C ALA A 333 18.77 -53.26 -2.05
N PHE A 334 18.13 -54.15 -1.28
CA PHE A 334 18.66 -54.66 -0.02
C PHE A 334 19.29 -56.04 -0.21
N GLY A 335 20.53 -56.23 0.24
CA GLY A 335 21.22 -57.53 0.24
C GLY A 335 21.75 -57.88 1.63
N ASN A 336 21.62 -59.14 2.05
CA ASN A 336 22.17 -59.62 3.32
C ASN A 336 23.56 -60.22 3.10
N PHE A 337 24.59 -59.59 3.68
CA PHE A 337 25.98 -60.03 3.61
C PHE A 337 26.50 -60.26 5.01
N ALA A 338 27.01 -61.47 5.27
CA ALA A 338 27.58 -61.88 6.56
C ALA A 338 26.67 -61.60 7.78
N GLY A 339 25.34 -61.64 7.61
CA GLY A 339 24.36 -61.37 8.67
C GLY A 339 23.94 -59.91 8.83
N THR A 340 24.36 -59.02 7.92
CA THR A 340 23.99 -57.59 7.91
C THR A 340 23.31 -57.20 6.61
N GLU A 341 22.18 -56.49 6.68
CA GLU A 341 21.51 -55.93 5.49
C GLU A 341 22.19 -54.62 5.05
N LYS A 342 22.52 -54.53 3.75
CA LYS A 342 23.25 -53.41 3.13
C LYS A 342 22.57 -52.97 1.83
N LEU A 343 22.81 -51.73 1.41
CA LEU A 343 22.37 -51.22 0.11
C LEU A 343 23.28 -51.72 -1.02
N THR A 344 22.70 -52.39 -2.01
CA THR A 344 23.37 -52.97 -3.18
C THR A 344 22.61 -52.60 -4.46
N ILE A 345 23.18 -52.89 -5.63
CA ILE A 345 22.42 -53.02 -6.88
C ILE A 345 21.93 -54.48 -7.02
N TRP A 346 20.69 -54.68 -7.47
CA TRP A 346 20.05 -55.99 -7.69
C TRP A 346 18.81 -55.88 -8.59
N THR A 347 18.27 -57.00 -9.08
CA THR A 347 17.11 -57.02 -10.00
C THR A 347 15.77 -57.41 -9.37
N LYS A 348 15.77 -57.92 -8.13
CA LYS A 348 14.58 -58.56 -7.53
C LYS A 348 13.83 -57.70 -6.52
N ASP A 349 14.48 -57.35 -5.41
CA ASP A 349 13.83 -56.79 -4.22
C ASP A 349 14.29 -55.34 -3.99
N ALA A 350 13.50 -54.39 -4.53
CA ALA A 350 13.80 -52.96 -4.55
C ALA A 350 13.98 -52.33 -3.15
N ALA A 351 15.00 -51.48 -3.01
CA ALA A 351 15.16 -50.58 -1.89
C ALA A 351 14.27 -49.36 -2.12
N LYS A 352 13.10 -49.34 -1.48
CA LYS A 352 12.17 -48.22 -1.56
C LYS A 352 12.53 -47.13 -0.56
N CYS A 353 12.49 -45.88 -1.01
CA CYS A 353 12.67 -44.71 -0.19
C CYS A 353 11.51 -43.71 -0.32
N THR A 354 11.35 -42.85 0.68
CA THR A 354 10.46 -41.68 0.65
C THR A 354 11.28 -40.42 0.91
N PHE A 355 10.70 -39.26 0.61
CA PHE A 355 11.25 -38.00 1.09
C PHE A 355 11.31 -38.01 2.62
N ALA A 356 12.46 -37.61 3.17
CA ALA A 356 12.61 -37.29 4.58
C ALA A 356 12.22 -35.82 4.83
N GLU A 357 11.94 -35.48 6.08
CA GLU A 357 11.72 -34.08 6.48
C GLU A 357 13.02 -33.28 6.30
N VAL A 358 13.00 -32.30 5.40
CA VAL A 358 14.07 -31.29 5.26
C VAL A 358 13.48 -29.95 5.70
N LYS A 359 14.24 -29.19 6.49
CA LYS A 359 13.87 -27.82 6.81
C LYS A 359 14.06 -26.93 5.58
N LEU A 360 12.95 -26.56 4.95
CA LEU A 360 12.93 -25.52 3.93
C LEU A 360 13.30 -24.18 4.60
N PRO A 361 14.09 -23.31 3.95
CA PRO A 361 14.38 -21.97 4.46
C PRO A 361 13.10 -21.14 4.48
N THR A 362 12.55 -20.89 5.68
CA THR A 362 11.28 -20.17 5.86
C THR A 362 11.41 -18.66 5.67
N THR A 363 12.63 -18.13 5.53
CA THR A 363 12.86 -16.71 5.24
C THR A 363 12.78 -16.37 3.76
N LEU A 364 12.80 -17.37 2.87
CA LEU A 364 12.69 -17.18 1.42
C LEU A 364 11.22 -17.14 1.02
N ASP A 365 10.80 -15.96 0.62
CA ASP A 365 9.42 -15.59 0.40
C ASP A 365 9.34 -14.66 -0.83
N PRO A 366 8.78 -15.12 -1.97
CA PRO A 366 8.77 -14.37 -3.23
C PRO A 366 7.79 -13.19 -3.21
N GLU A 367 6.89 -13.11 -2.23
CA GLU A 367 6.04 -11.93 -2.01
C GLU A 367 6.84 -10.72 -1.48
N TYR A 368 8.09 -10.93 -1.07
CA TYR A 368 8.94 -9.91 -0.47
C TYR A 368 10.25 -9.67 -1.21
N THR A 369 10.76 -8.46 -1.02
CA THR A 369 12.08 -8.03 -1.47
C THR A 369 13.14 -8.26 -0.38
N TYR A 370 14.40 -8.14 -0.76
CA TYR A 370 15.57 -8.32 0.08
C TYR A 370 16.65 -7.30 -0.26
N PHE A 371 17.32 -6.77 0.76
CA PHE A 371 18.66 -6.20 0.58
C PHE A 371 19.67 -7.35 0.59
N VAL A 372 20.47 -7.45 -0.48
CA VAL A 372 21.38 -8.59 -0.70
C VAL A 372 22.81 -8.16 -0.44
N LYS A 373 23.48 -8.78 0.55
CA LYS A 373 24.91 -8.57 0.81
C LYS A 373 25.76 -9.64 0.15
N ASP A 374 26.86 -9.23 -0.48
CA ASP A 374 27.92 -10.11 -0.95
C ASP A 374 28.63 -10.76 0.26
N MET A 375 28.65 -12.09 0.33
CA MET A 375 29.30 -12.85 1.38
C MET A 375 30.39 -13.80 0.84
N ASN A 376 30.74 -13.68 -0.44
CA ASN A 376 31.82 -14.44 -1.07
C ASN A 376 33.18 -14.16 -0.39
N ASN A 377 33.96 -15.21 -0.12
CA ASN A 377 35.28 -15.08 0.52
C ASN A 377 36.37 -14.64 -0.45
N ALA A 378 36.35 -15.21 -1.65
CA ALA A 378 37.23 -14.88 -2.77
C ALA A 378 36.40 -14.23 -3.88
N LYS A 379 37.06 -13.50 -4.78
CA LYS A 379 36.48 -13.11 -6.06
C LYS A 379 36.34 -14.35 -6.97
N SER A 380 35.56 -14.21 -8.03
CA SER A 380 35.46 -15.16 -9.14
C SER A 380 36.63 -15.07 -10.15
N ASP A 381 37.74 -14.40 -9.81
CA ASP A 381 38.94 -14.36 -10.65
C ASP A 381 39.81 -15.62 -10.49
N GLU A 382 40.58 -15.98 -11.52
CA GLU A 382 41.45 -17.18 -11.50
C GLU A 382 42.44 -17.18 -10.33
N ASP A 383 42.87 -15.99 -9.89
CA ASP A 383 43.74 -15.77 -8.72
C ASP A 383 43.07 -16.07 -7.37
N HIS A 384 41.74 -16.26 -7.33
CA HIS A 384 40.93 -16.50 -6.12
C HIS A 384 41.22 -15.49 -4.99
N SER A 385 41.46 -14.24 -5.39
CA SER A 385 41.91 -13.19 -4.47
C SER A 385 40.82 -12.78 -3.48
N ALA A 386 41.19 -12.32 -2.28
CA ALA A 386 40.22 -11.99 -1.22
C ALA A 386 39.19 -10.92 -1.67
N ASN A 387 37.91 -11.17 -1.41
CA ASN A 387 36.84 -10.27 -1.84
C ASN A 387 36.80 -8.99 -0.96
N LYS A 388 37.27 -7.87 -1.50
CA LYS A 388 37.21 -6.53 -0.87
C LYS A 388 35.80 -5.98 -0.64
N ASN A 389 34.78 -6.61 -1.23
CA ASN A 389 33.38 -6.18 -1.14
C ASN A 389 32.53 -7.09 -0.24
N LYS A 390 33.12 -8.13 0.38
CA LYS A 390 32.43 -8.96 1.35
C LYS A 390 31.82 -8.11 2.48
N GLY A 391 30.54 -8.33 2.76
CA GLY A 391 29.72 -7.59 3.72
C GLY A 391 29.00 -6.35 3.16
N LYS A 392 29.30 -5.94 1.93
CA LYS A 392 28.61 -4.83 1.23
C LYS A 392 27.36 -5.31 0.52
N TYR A 393 26.40 -4.41 0.34
CA TYR A 393 25.17 -4.66 -0.41
C TYR A 393 25.40 -4.58 -1.93
N TYR A 394 24.75 -5.45 -2.69
CA TYR A 394 24.54 -5.26 -4.12
C TYR A 394 23.44 -4.23 -4.35
N VAL A 395 23.72 -3.22 -5.17
CA VAL A 395 22.78 -2.16 -5.56
C VAL A 395 22.86 -2.00 -7.06
N PHE A 396 21.72 -1.88 -7.75
CA PHE A 396 21.70 -1.50 -9.16
C PHE A 396 21.98 0.01 -9.29
N SER A 397 23.03 0.36 -10.02
CA SER A 397 23.32 1.73 -10.41
C SER A 397 22.92 1.90 -11.88
N PHE A 398 21.84 2.64 -12.13
CA PHE A 398 21.49 3.07 -13.49
C PHE A 398 22.58 3.99 -14.07
N CYS A 399 23.26 4.78 -13.24
CA CYS A 399 24.36 5.67 -13.65
C CYS A 399 25.63 4.94 -14.09
N GLU A 400 25.88 3.72 -13.61
CA GLU A 400 26.98 2.86 -14.07
C GLU A 400 26.49 1.71 -14.97
N ASN A 401 25.19 1.69 -15.30
CA ASN A 401 24.46 0.63 -16.00
C ASN A 401 24.83 -0.79 -15.53
N GLY A 402 24.71 -1.05 -14.23
CA GLY A 402 25.05 -2.35 -13.66
C GLY A 402 24.98 -2.42 -12.14
N THR A 403 25.34 -3.58 -11.58
CA THR A 403 25.39 -3.77 -10.13
C THR A 403 26.69 -3.25 -9.53
N VAL A 404 26.57 -2.40 -8.51
CA VAL A 404 27.68 -1.86 -7.70
C VAL A 404 27.59 -2.37 -6.25
N HIS A 405 28.63 -2.10 -5.45
CA HIS A 405 28.69 -2.52 -4.04
C HIS A 405 28.66 -1.33 -3.07
N ALA A 406 27.60 -1.23 -2.25
CA ALA A 406 27.39 -0.16 -1.28
C ALA A 406 27.64 -0.59 0.17
N GLY A 407 28.20 0.30 1.00
CA GLY A 407 28.44 0.02 2.43
C GLY A 407 27.17 0.09 3.29
N ALA A 408 26.21 0.91 2.88
CA ALA A 408 24.87 1.05 3.44
C ALA A 408 23.87 1.26 2.29
N VAL A 409 22.59 1.04 2.56
CA VAL A 409 21.49 1.16 1.59
C VAL A 409 20.27 1.76 2.26
N THR A 410 19.45 2.46 1.48
CA THR A 410 18.11 2.93 1.84
C THR A 410 17.05 2.09 1.12
N GLU A 411 15.79 2.19 1.55
CA GLU A 411 14.69 1.39 1.00
C GLU A 411 14.18 1.99 -0.32
N VAL A 412 14.92 1.72 -1.40
CA VAL A 412 14.60 2.13 -2.78
C VAL A 412 14.75 0.96 -3.74
N PRO A 413 14.00 0.92 -4.87
CA PRO A 413 14.00 -0.26 -5.76
C PRO A 413 15.37 -0.61 -6.36
N THR A 414 16.29 0.35 -6.48
CA THR A 414 17.68 0.08 -6.89
C THR A 414 18.46 -0.77 -5.88
N ALA A 415 18.13 -0.71 -4.59
CA ALA A 415 18.77 -1.51 -3.53
C ALA A 415 18.01 -2.82 -3.20
N LEU A 416 16.78 -2.96 -3.69
CA LEU A 416 15.88 -4.07 -3.39
C LEU A 416 15.92 -5.14 -4.49
N TRP A 417 15.93 -6.40 -4.08
CA TRP A 417 15.97 -7.57 -4.95
C TRP A 417 14.84 -8.53 -4.61
N TYR A 418 14.22 -9.18 -5.58
CA TYR A 418 13.15 -10.15 -5.38
C TYR A 418 13.57 -11.54 -5.90
N LEU A 419 12.91 -12.58 -5.42
CA LEU A 419 13.16 -13.96 -5.82
C LEU A 419 12.32 -14.30 -7.06
N THR A 420 12.97 -14.67 -8.17
CA THR A 420 12.29 -15.08 -9.39
C THR A 420 11.77 -16.52 -9.31
N GLU A 421 10.84 -16.89 -10.19
CA GLU A 421 10.38 -18.28 -10.37
C GLU A 421 11.52 -19.24 -10.73
N THR A 422 12.56 -18.73 -11.38
CA THR A 422 13.80 -19.46 -11.73
C THR A 422 14.82 -19.53 -10.60
N ASN A 423 14.44 -19.16 -9.37
CA ASN A 423 15.25 -19.16 -8.15
C ASN A 423 16.48 -18.24 -8.20
N ASN A 424 16.44 -17.19 -9.02
CA ASN A 424 17.48 -16.14 -9.06
C ASN A 424 17.02 -14.93 -8.24
N LEU A 425 17.97 -14.09 -7.81
CA LEU A 425 17.66 -12.78 -7.27
C LEU A 425 17.70 -11.77 -8.42
N ALA A 426 16.60 -11.10 -8.72
CA ALA A 426 16.53 -10.01 -9.70
C ALA A 426 16.34 -8.67 -8.99
N ASN A 427 16.90 -7.58 -9.52
CA ASN A 427 16.72 -6.25 -8.94
C ASN A 427 15.34 -5.67 -9.27
N MET A 428 14.73 -4.91 -8.36
CA MET A 428 13.41 -4.30 -8.58
C MET A 428 13.44 -3.22 -9.68
N TRP A 429 14.52 -2.43 -9.79
CA TRP A 429 14.64 -1.38 -10.82
C TRP A 429 14.97 -1.93 -12.21
N ASN A 430 15.74 -3.02 -12.30
CA ASN A 430 16.13 -3.64 -13.56
C ASN A 430 16.15 -5.16 -13.42
N THR A 431 15.18 -5.84 -14.05
CA THR A 431 14.99 -7.30 -13.94
C THR A 431 16.08 -8.11 -14.64
N ASN A 432 16.74 -7.54 -15.64
CA ASN A 432 17.93 -8.13 -16.30
C ASN A 432 19.14 -8.22 -15.35
N SER A 433 19.22 -7.34 -14.35
CA SER A 433 20.24 -7.39 -13.30
C SER A 433 19.92 -8.50 -12.30
N THR A 434 20.50 -9.67 -12.54
CA THR A 434 20.33 -10.87 -11.73
C THR A 434 21.58 -11.26 -10.95
N ARG A 435 21.38 -12.02 -9.87
CA ARG A 435 22.42 -12.65 -9.04
C ARG A 435 22.10 -14.11 -8.80
N GLY A 436 23.14 -14.94 -8.83
CA GLY A 436 23.05 -16.34 -8.43
C GLY A 436 22.80 -17.37 -9.55
N GLY A 437 21.96 -18.36 -9.26
CA GLY A 437 21.64 -19.48 -10.15
C GLY A 437 20.56 -20.38 -9.55
N ALA A 438 19.93 -21.21 -10.38
CA ALA A 438 18.67 -21.94 -10.09
C ALA A 438 18.64 -22.87 -8.86
N ILE A 439 19.79 -23.13 -8.23
CA ILE A 439 19.92 -23.96 -7.01
C ILE A 439 20.32 -23.07 -5.83
N ILE A 440 19.41 -22.95 -4.87
CA ILE A 440 19.67 -22.26 -3.60
C ILE A 440 20.13 -23.25 -2.55
N ARG A 441 21.32 -23.02 -1.97
CA ARG A 441 21.84 -23.82 -0.85
C ARG A 441 21.84 -22.98 0.42
N VAL A 442 21.27 -23.54 1.48
CA VAL A 442 21.34 -22.93 2.82
C VAL A 442 22.75 -23.07 3.37
N ILE A 443 23.35 -21.97 3.83
CA ILE A 443 24.67 -21.98 4.49
C ILE A 443 24.49 -21.74 5.99
N ASP A 444 23.76 -20.68 6.36
CA ASP A 444 23.43 -20.36 7.75
C ASP A 444 22.06 -19.67 7.80
N ASP A 445 21.01 -20.49 7.95
CA ASP A 445 19.60 -20.06 7.95
C ASP A 445 19.31 -19.02 9.05
N ALA A 446 19.93 -19.19 10.23
CA ALA A 446 19.76 -18.29 11.37
C ALA A 446 20.38 -16.90 11.12
N LYS A 447 21.28 -16.77 10.14
CA LYS A 447 21.83 -15.49 9.66
C LYS A 447 21.30 -15.10 8.27
N ALA A 448 20.33 -15.84 7.72
CA ALA A 448 19.85 -15.70 6.35
C ALA A 448 20.97 -15.70 5.29
N ILE A 449 21.95 -16.60 5.44
CA ILE A 449 23.07 -16.78 4.49
C ILE A 449 22.81 -17.99 3.60
N TYR A 450 22.82 -17.74 2.29
CA TYR A 450 22.53 -18.70 1.23
C TYR A 450 23.59 -18.61 0.13
N SER A 451 23.84 -19.71 -0.60
CA SER A 451 24.49 -19.62 -1.91
C SER A 451 23.47 -19.83 -3.02
N PHE A 452 23.41 -18.89 -3.95
CA PHE A 452 22.70 -19.03 -5.21
C PHE A 452 23.77 -19.32 -6.28
N GLY A 453 23.86 -20.57 -6.76
CA GLY A 453 24.95 -20.96 -7.66
C GLY A 453 26.35 -20.67 -7.08
N THR A 454 27.11 -19.78 -7.72
CA THR A 454 28.44 -19.32 -7.27
C THR A 454 28.40 -18.19 -6.25
N ASP A 455 27.29 -17.46 -6.13
CA ASP A 455 27.18 -16.29 -5.26
C ASP A 455 26.73 -16.70 -3.86
N THR A 456 27.59 -16.50 -2.86
CA THR A 456 27.24 -16.57 -1.44
C THR A 456 26.75 -15.20 -0.98
N VAL A 457 25.52 -15.13 -0.47
CA VAL A 457 24.87 -13.87 -0.06
C VAL A 457 24.25 -13.96 1.33
N GLN A 458 24.13 -12.82 2.00
CA GLN A 458 23.23 -12.64 3.15
C GLN A 458 22.02 -11.83 2.71
N LEU A 459 20.82 -12.30 3.03
CA LEU A 459 19.57 -11.60 2.76
C LEU A 459 19.06 -10.88 4.01
N VAL A 460 18.67 -9.62 3.85
CA VAL A 460 17.91 -8.86 4.86
C VAL A 460 16.53 -8.61 4.26
N LYS A 461 15.47 -9.15 4.88
CA LYS A 461 14.09 -9.02 4.37
C LYS A 461 13.69 -7.53 4.34
N GLY A 462 13.21 -7.09 3.18
CA GLY A 462 12.69 -5.74 2.93
C GLY A 462 11.15 -5.73 2.87
N PRO A 463 10.55 -4.71 2.24
CA PRO A 463 9.10 -4.59 2.04
C PRO A 463 8.59 -5.67 1.07
N LYS A 464 7.26 -5.79 0.94
CA LYS A 464 6.68 -6.64 -0.10
C LYS A 464 7.07 -6.14 -1.50
N VAL A 465 6.97 -7.02 -2.49
CA VAL A 465 7.17 -6.65 -3.91
C VAL A 465 6.17 -5.59 -4.35
N GLU A 466 4.90 -5.70 -3.94
CA GLU A 466 3.84 -4.71 -4.25
C GLU A 466 4.13 -3.32 -3.63
N ASP A 467 4.52 -3.26 -2.36
CA ASP A 467 4.87 -2.01 -1.68
C ASP A 467 6.13 -1.38 -2.32
N ALA A 468 7.14 -2.21 -2.63
CA ALA A 468 8.40 -1.78 -3.22
C ALA A 468 8.24 -1.10 -4.59
N GLN A 469 7.18 -1.41 -5.34
CA GLN A 469 6.89 -0.76 -6.62
C GLN A 469 6.59 0.74 -6.48
N GLU A 470 6.09 1.19 -5.32
CA GLU A 470 5.71 2.59 -5.10
C GLU A 470 6.84 3.44 -4.47
N LEU A 471 7.95 2.83 -4.05
CA LEU A 471 9.03 3.50 -3.32
C LEU A 471 9.96 4.37 -4.18
N ALA A 472 9.96 4.20 -5.50
CA ALA A 472 10.83 4.97 -6.38
C ALA A 472 10.42 6.44 -6.47
N TYR A 473 9.15 6.70 -6.78
CA TYR A 473 8.65 8.06 -7.02
C TYR A 473 7.56 8.39 -6.03
N LYS A 474 7.68 9.53 -5.35
CA LYS A 474 6.71 9.97 -4.36
C LYS A 474 5.40 10.36 -5.06
N LYS A 475 4.34 9.61 -4.77
CA LYS A 475 2.97 10.06 -4.99
C LYS A 475 2.65 11.17 -3.98
N VAL A 476 2.39 12.38 -4.48
CA VAL A 476 2.01 13.53 -3.66
C VAL A 476 0.61 13.31 -3.09
N SER A 477 0.48 13.42 -1.77
CA SER A 477 -0.81 13.35 -1.06
C SER A 477 -1.32 14.74 -0.66
N LYS A 478 -2.58 14.83 -0.22
CA LYS A 478 -3.12 16.09 0.35
C LYS A 478 -2.31 16.58 1.56
N GLU A 479 -1.73 15.67 2.35
CA GLU A 479 -0.89 15.97 3.52
C GLU A 479 0.52 16.48 3.15
N ASP A 480 0.91 16.39 1.89
CA ASP A 480 2.12 17.05 1.39
C ASP A 480 1.86 18.51 1.01
N LEU A 481 0.61 18.85 0.68
CA LEU A 481 0.17 20.18 0.26
C LEU A 481 -0.15 21.07 1.46
N VAL A 482 0.84 21.81 1.96
CA VAL A 482 0.59 22.87 2.95
C VAL A 482 -0.15 24.01 2.26
N ASN A 483 -1.35 24.35 2.75
CA ASN A 483 -2.15 25.44 2.18
C ASN A 483 -2.39 25.29 0.66
N GLY A 484 -2.68 24.06 0.22
CA GLY A 484 -2.98 23.72 -1.17
C GLY A 484 -1.77 23.72 -2.13
N ALA A 485 -0.54 23.87 -1.62
CA ALA A 485 0.66 24.00 -2.45
C ALA A 485 1.85 23.22 -1.88
N LEU A 486 2.79 22.86 -2.76
CA LEU A 486 4.14 22.45 -2.38
C LEU A 486 5.08 23.66 -2.32
N SER A 487 6.02 23.62 -1.38
CA SER A 487 7.21 24.45 -1.39
C SER A 487 8.43 23.55 -1.25
N PHE A 488 9.57 23.93 -1.84
CA PHE A 488 10.77 23.11 -1.83
C PHE A 488 11.90 23.77 -1.03
N ARG A 489 12.56 22.98 -0.18
CA ARG A 489 13.82 23.34 0.50
C ARG A 489 14.94 22.53 -0.13
N LEU A 490 16.06 23.15 -0.48
CA LEU A 490 17.27 22.44 -0.89
C LEU A 490 18.00 21.95 0.36
N LYS A 491 18.33 20.66 0.41
CA LYS A 491 19.20 20.11 1.45
C LYS A 491 20.66 20.39 1.10
N SER A 492 21.40 20.98 2.04
CA SER A 492 22.83 21.30 1.89
C SER A 492 23.57 21.12 3.21
N ASP A 493 24.76 20.51 3.15
CA ASP A 493 25.64 20.34 4.32
C ASP A 493 26.33 21.65 4.75
N LEU A 494 26.19 22.74 3.98
CA LEU A 494 26.91 24.00 4.17
C LEU A 494 26.03 25.13 4.72
N LEU A 495 24.74 25.13 4.38
CA LEU A 495 23.79 26.21 4.70
C LEU A 495 22.39 25.63 4.93
N GLU A 496 21.76 26.05 6.01
CA GLU A 496 20.37 25.72 6.33
C GLU A 496 19.38 26.71 5.68
N ASN A 497 18.08 26.38 5.71
CA ASN A 497 16.98 27.27 5.32
C ASN A 497 17.08 27.84 3.89
N LEU A 498 17.58 27.01 2.97
CA LEU A 498 17.67 27.28 1.55
C LEU A 498 16.36 26.94 0.84
N TYR A 499 15.51 27.92 0.55
CA TYR A 499 14.21 27.71 -0.09
C TYR A 499 14.22 28.04 -1.58
N VAL A 500 13.44 27.30 -2.37
CA VAL A 500 13.15 27.66 -3.76
C VAL A 500 12.26 28.92 -3.77
N THR A 501 12.67 29.93 -4.53
CA THR A 501 12.03 31.24 -4.66
C THR A 501 12.03 31.71 -6.12
N VAL A 502 11.21 32.70 -6.47
CA VAL A 502 11.19 33.32 -7.81
C VAL A 502 11.80 34.71 -7.75
N LYS A 503 12.70 35.01 -8.68
CA LYS A 503 13.28 36.34 -8.89
C LYS A 503 13.37 36.61 -10.39
N ASP A 504 12.88 37.78 -10.82
CA ASP A 504 12.88 38.19 -12.23
C ASP A 504 12.27 37.12 -13.16
N GLY A 505 11.23 36.42 -12.68
CA GLY A 505 10.55 35.30 -13.36
C GLY A 505 11.25 33.93 -13.27
N LYS A 506 12.56 33.91 -12.97
CA LYS A 506 13.37 32.68 -12.88
C LYS A 506 13.37 32.08 -11.47
N LEU A 507 13.60 30.78 -11.38
CA LEU A 507 13.69 30.05 -10.11
C LEU A 507 15.12 30.02 -9.57
N TYR A 508 15.22 30.26 -8.26
CA TYR A 508 16.48 30.24 -7.50
C TYR A 508 16.27 29.52 -6.17
N VAL A 509 17.37 29.07 -5.58
CA VAL A 509 17.46 28.70 -4.16
C VAL A 509 18.13 29.85 -3.42
N ALA A 510 17.50 30.32 -2.34
CA ALA A 510 18.02 31.39 -1.50
C ALA A 510 17.80 31.09 -0.01
N ALA A 511 18.70 31.59 0.85
CA ALA A 511 18.49 31.54 2.29
C ALA A 511 17.34 32.48 2.69
N GLY A 512 16.41 32.00 3.50
CA GLY A 512 15.26 32.78 3.94
C GLY A 512 14.41 32.06 4.99
N GLU A 513 13.19 32.53 5.19
CA GLU A 513 12.17 31.86 6.00
C GLU A 513 11.23 31.04 5.10
N LEU A 514 10.55 30.03 5.63
CA LEU A 514 9.58 29.25 4.84
C LEU A 514 8.49 30.13 4.20
N ALA A 515 8.10 31.24 4.87
CA ALA A 515 7.15 32.21 4.32
C ALA A 515 7.64 32.90 3.02
N SER A 516 8.93 32.82 2.70
CA SER A 516 9.54 33.31 1.45
C SER A 516 9.73 32.23 0.38
N ALA A 517 9.43 30.97 0.70
CA ALA A 517 9.45 29.87 -0.25
C ALA A 517 8.31 30.04 -1.27
N TYR A 518 8.60 29.75 -2.54
CA TYR A 518 7.60 29.77 -3.59
C TYR A 518 6.61 28.62 -3.40
N ARG A 519 5.34 28.90 -3.70
CA ARG A 519 4.23 27.97 -3.53
C ARG A 519 3.75 27.49 -4.90
N PHE A 520 3.97 26.22 -5.16
CA PHE A 520 3.65 25.55 -6.40
C PHE A 520 2.34 24.77 -6.24
N LYS A 521 1.40 24.96 -7.17
CA LYS A 521 0.30 24.01 -7.33
C LYS A 521 0.83 22.84 -8.16
N VAL A 522 0.52 21.62 -7.74
CA VAL A 522 0.88 20.40 -8.48
C VAL A 522 -0.36 19.57 -8.79
N GLU A 523 -0.47 19.10 -10.03
CA GLU A 523 -1.59 18.31 -10.53
C GLU A 523 -1.03 17.03 -11.16
N GLU A 524 -1.52 15.87 -10.72
CA GLU A 524 -1.06 14.56 -11.22
C GLU A 524 -1.43 14.41 -12.70
N VAL A 525 -0.48 13.96 -13.51
CA VAL A 525 -0.68 13.69 -14.93
C VAL A 525 -1.14 12.23 -15.07
N GLU A 526 -2.29 12.00 -15.72
CA GLU A 526 -2.67 10.65 -16.12
C GLU A 526 -1.68 10.10 -17.14
N LEU A 527 -1.00 9.01 -16.80
CA LEU A 527 -0.05 8.32 -17.66
C LEU A 527 -0.69 7.07 -18.25
N ASP A 528 -0.33 6.74 -19.49
CA ASP A 528 -0.64 5.43 -20.05
C ASP A 528 0.17 4.32 -19.36
N GLU A 529 -0.25 3.07 -19.57
CA GLU A 529 0.36 1.90 -18.93
C GLU A 529 1.88 1.82 -19.19
N ALA A 530 2.33 2.16 -20.39
CA ALA A 530 3.74 2.15 -20.79
C ALA A 530 4.60 3.23 -20.10
N ASN A 531 4.03 4.39 -19.78
CA ASN A 531 4.73 5.50 -19.12
C ASN A 531 4.55 5.50 -17.59
N SER A 532 3.55 4.79 -17.07
CA SER A 532 3.25 4.64 -15.64
C SER A 532 4.28 3.81 -14.85
N THR A 533 5.18 3.09 -15.54
CA THR A 533 6.22 2.26 -14.92
C THR A 533 7.60 2.51 -15.53
N VAL A 534 8.65 2.18 -14.78
CA VAL A 534 10.04 2.18 -15.28
C VAL A 534 10.23 0.95 -16.19
N ALA A 535 10.70 1.18 -17.42
CA ALA A 535 10.97 0.10 -18.36
C ALA A 535 12.03 -0.89 -17.83
N GLU A 536 11.88 -2.17 -18.17
CA GLU A 536 12.65 -3.32 -17.63
C GLU A 536 12.59 -3.53 -16.11
N SER A 537 11.87 -2.70 -15.34
CA SER A 537 11.70 -2.87 -13.90
C SER A 537 10.65 -3.93 -13.55
N ASN A 538 10.63 -4.36 -12.29
CA ASN A 538 9.58 -5.22 -11.77
C ASN A 538 8.31 -4.40 -11.38
N GLY A 539 7.78 -3.62 -12.33
CA GLY A 539 6.58 -2.79 -12.15
C GLY A 539 6.76 -1.55 -11.28
N VAL A 540 7.97 -0.99 -11.19
CA VAL A 540 8.26 0.22 -10.40
C VAL A 540 7.49 1.41 -10.98
N LYS A 541 6.60 2.02 -10.19
CA LYS A 541 5.66 3.05 -10.64
C LYS A 541 6.31 4.42 -10.75
N VAL A 542 5.83 5.22 -11.69
CA VAL A 542 6.26 6.59 -11.95
C VAL A 542 5.07 7.54 -11.82
N TYR A 543 5.22 8.62 -11.07
CA TYR A 543 4.23 9.69 -10.96
C TYR A 543 4.81 10.97 -11.56
N LYS A 544 4.03 11.64 -12.43
CA LYS A 544 4.39 12.90 -13.09
C LYS A 544 3.38 13.98 -12.70
N TYR A 545 3.85 15.20 -12.53
CA TYR A 545 3.04 16.33 -12.09
C TYR A 545 3.21 17.53 -13.02
N ASN A 546 2.10 18.10 -13.46
CA ASN A 546 2.08 19.47 -13.98
C ASN A 546 2.31 20.42 -12.80
N VAL A 547 3.15 21.43 -12.99
CA VAL A 547 3.53 22.37 -11.93
C VAL A 547 3.20 23.79 -12.38
N THR A 548 2.44 24.51 -11.56
CA THR A 548 2.08 25.92 -11.78
C THR A 548 2.36 26.73 -10.51
N ASP A 549 2.26 28.06 -10.59
CA ASP A 549 2.12 28.88 -9.39
C ASP A 549 0.83 28.51 -8.63
N ARG A 550 0.72 28.89 -7.34
CA ARG A 550 -0.45 28.51 -6.53
C ARG A 550 -1.81 28.81 -7.19
N LEU A 551 -1.90 29.86 -8.02
CA LEU A 551 -3.13 30.30 -8.68
C LEU A 551 -3.36 29.70 -10.08
N GLY A 552 -2.46 28.87 -10.60
CA GLY A 552 -2.58 28.27 -11.95
C GLY A 552 -2.42 29.26 -13.11
N LYS A 553 -1.82 30.43 -12.87
CA LYS A 553 -1.63 31.53 -13.84
C LYS A 553 -0.28 31.45 -14.57
N ALA A 554 0.73 30.85 -13.95
CA ALA A 554 2.05 30.67 -14.52
C ALA A 554 2.48 29.21 -14.43
N THR A 555 2.99 28.65 -15.52
CA THR A 555 3.46 27.27 -15.62
C THR A 555 4.96 27.19 -15.33
N LEU A 556 5.40 26.09 -14.73
CA LEU A 556 6.82 25.76 -14.64
C LEU A 556 7.34 25.45 -16.05
N CYS A 557 8.28 26.26 -16.52
CA CYS A 557 8.89 26.11 -17.82
C CYS A 557 10.41 26.01 -17.71
N SER A 558 11.04 25.33 -18.66
CA SER A 558 12.47 25.39 -18.93
C SER A 558 12.74 26.31 -20.12
N LYS A 559 13.85 27.05 -20.08
CA LYS A 559 14.31 27.87 -21.19
C LYS A 559 15.81 27.70 -21.41
N ASN A 560 16.20 27.42 -22.64
CA ASN A 560 17.61 27.33 -23.01
C ASN A 560 18.25 28.72 -23.08
N GLU A 561 19.30 28.95 -22.30
CA GLU A 561 20.16 30.12 -22.43
C GLU A 561 21.62 29.67 -22.49
N ASN A 562 22.27 29.89 -23.65
CA ASN A 562 23.66 29.51 -23.93
C ASN A 562 23.96 28.00 -23.77
N GLY A 563 23.02 27.11 -24.09
CA GLY A 563 23.21 25.66 -23.99
C GLY A 563 22.99 25.08 -22.59
N THR A 564 22.39 25.84 -21.67
CA THR A 564 21.90 25.36 -20.39
C THR A 564 20.44 25.75 -20.24
N ASP A 565 19.60 24.79 -19.86
CA ASP A 565 18.20 25.05 -19.56
C ASP A 565 18.04 25.53 -18.12
N TYR A 566 17.36 26.65 -17.94
CA TYR A 566 17.04 27.23 -16.64
C TYR A 566 15.53 27.22 -16.40
N TYR A 567 15.12 27.04 -15.15
CA TYR A 567 13.69 26.96 -14.82
C TYR A 567 13.12 28.33 -14.44
N LEU A 568 11.89 28.58 -14.88
CA LEU A 568 11.15 29.82 -14.68
C LEU A 568 9.65 29.55 -14.51
N MET A 569 8.93 30.54 -13.98
CA MET A 569 7.47 30.53 -13.96
C MET A 569 6.94 31.50 -15.02
N GLY A 570 6.11 31.03 -15.95
CA GLY A 570 5.53 31.87 -17.00
C GLY A 570 4.60 31.13 -17.95
N GLU A 571 4.19 31.78 -19.03
CA GLU A 571 3.48 31.11 -20.13
C GLU A 571 4.46 30.30 -21.00
N PRO A 572 4.09 29.09 -21.48
CA PRO A 572 4.88 28.36 -22.47
C PRO A 572 4.97 29.12 -23.80
N ASP A 573 6.17 29.18 -24.37
CA ASP A 573 6.45 29.87 -25.64
C ASP A 573 7.51 29.09 -26.42
N VAL A 574 7.05 28.14 -27.23
CA VAL A 574 7.89 27.24 -28.03
C VAL A 574 8.72 28.01 -29.07
N GLU A 575 8.20 29.12 -29.61
CA GLU A 575 8.94 29.95 -30.58
C GLU A 575 10.17 30.60 -29.94
N ASN A 576 10.07 31.02 -28.67
CA ASN A 576 11.18 31.55 -27.88
C ASN A 576 11.89 30.49 -27.02
N SER A 577 11.73 29.20 -27.33
CA SER A 577 12.39 28.07 -26.65
C SER A 577 12.08 27.97 -25.14
N VAL A 578 10.85 28.31 -24.75
CA VAL A 578 10.30 28.17 -23.39
C VAL A 578 9.31 27.00 -23.40
N TYR A 579 9.72 25.85 -22.85
CA TYR A 579 8.96 24.61 -22.87
C TYR A 579 8.33 24.32 -21.50
N PRO A 580 7.08 23.81 -21.43
CA PRO A 580 6.47 23.40 -20.17
C PRO A 580 7.18 22.17 -19.60
N VAL A 581 7.28 22.10 -18.27
CA VAL A 581 7.99 21.02 -17.57
C VAL A 581 7.03 20.27 -16.64
N THR A 582 7.08 18.95 -16.70
CA THR A 582 6.49 18.08 -15.67
C THR A 582 7.56 17.65 -14.68
N LEU A 583 7.20 17.45 -13.41
CA LEU A 583 8.12 16.93 -12.39
C LEU A 583 7.73 15.53 -11.93
N SER A 584 8.74 14.72 -11.65
CA SER A 584 8.65 13.50 -10.85
C SER A 584 9.57 13.61 -9.64
N PHE A 585 9.11 13.12 -8.49
CA PHE A 585 9.82 13.23 -7.21
C PHE A 585 10.54 11.92 -6.89
N LEU A 586 11.76 11.72 -7.41
CA LEU A 586 12.52 10.49 -7.21
C LEU A 586 13.05 10.41 -5.78
N SER A 587 12.65 9.39 -5.04
CA SER A 587 13.06 9.12 -3.66
C SER A 587 14.57 8.87 -3.55
N THR A 588 15.19 9.45 -2.52
CA THR A 588 16.54 9.07 -2.06
C THR A 588 16.51 7.85 -1.13
N GLY A 589 15.31 7.42 -0.71
CA GLY A 589 15.10 6.43 0.34
C GLY A 589 15.29 6.97 1.76
N VAL A 590 15.48 8.29 1.91
CA VAL A 590 15.30 9.00 3.17
C VAL A 590 13.94 9.71 3.12
N GLU A 591 13.22 9.69 4.24
CA GLU A 591 11.90 10.32 4.35
C GLU A 591 11.95 11.81 3.99
N ASN A 592 10.98 12.26 3.19
CA ASN A 592 10.87 13.63 2.68
C ASN A 592 12.07 14.14 1.84
N GLU A 593 12.99 13.29 1.37
CA GLU A 593 14.14 13.70 0.56
C GLU A 593 14.07 13.14 -0.87
N TYR A 594 13.95 14.06 -1.84
CA TYR A 594 13.67 13.75 -3.24
C TYR A 594 14.65 14.46 -4.20
N LYS A 595 15.00 13.79 -5.29
CA LYS A 595 15.56 14.43 -6.48
C LYS A 595 14.42 14.83 -7.41
N LEU A 596 14.37 16.12 -7.76
CA LEU A 596 13.39 16.64 -8.72
C LEU A 596 13.82 16.22 -10.14
N VAL A 597 13.05 15.36 -10.79
CA VAL A 597 13.30 14.86 -12.15
C VAL A 597 12.35 15.59 -13.10
N SER A 598 12.89 16.33 -14.08
CA SER A 598 12.09 17.12 -15.03
C SER A 598 11.76 16.37 -16.33
N TYR A 599 12.40 15.22 -16.54
CA TYR A 599 12.23 14.37 -17.71
C TYR A 599 12.79 12.97 -17.42
N SER A 600 12.11 11.93 -17.88
CA SER A 600 12.63 10.57 -17.94
C SER A 600 11.97 9.76 -19.05
N GLU A 601 12.76 8.94 -19.74
CA GLU A 601 12.35 8.04 -20.83
C GLU A 601 13.24 6.79 -20.90
N TYR A 602 12.82 5.79 -21.68
CA TYR A 602 13.63 4.61 -22.00
C TYR A 602 14.14 4.66 -23.44
N THR A 603 15.41 4.30 -23.65
CA THR A 603 15.97 4.03 -24.99
C THR A 603 16.80 2.75 -24.98
N GLU A 604 16.90 2.07 -26.12
CA GLU A 604 17.76 0.88 -26.26
C GLU A 604 19.27 1.21 -26.09
N GLU A 605 19.68 2.45 -26.39
CA GLU A 605 21.09 2.87 -26.35
C GLU A 605 21.55 3.29 -24.94
N TYR A 606 20.70 3.99 -24.17
CA TYR A 606 21.05 4.56 -22.86
C TYR A 606 20.27 3.95 -21.69
N GLY A 607 19.36 3.00 -21.94
CA GLY A 607 18.44 2.48 -20.93
C GLY A 607 17.42 3.52 -20.48
N TYR A 608 16.94 3.41 -19.24
CA TYR A 608 16.09 4.42 -18.63
C TYR A 608 16.93 5.61 -18.15
N TYR A 609 16.80 6.75 -18.80
CA TYR A 609 17.57 7.96 -18.54
C TYR A 609 16.67 9.20 -18.43
N GLY A 610 17.24 10.35 -18.08
CA GLY A 610 16.46 11.54 -17.74
C GLY A 610 17.30 12.73 -17.30
N PHE A 611 16.63 13.77 -16.82
CA PHE A 611 17.22 15.02 -16.36
C PHE A 611 16.68 15.43 -15.00
N ALA A 612 17.55 16.01 -14.17
CA ALA A 612 17.23 16.43 -12.81
C ALA A 612 17.48 17.93 -12.61
N ILE A 613 16.75 18.54 -11.69
CA ILE A 613 16.96 19.94 -11.30
C ILE A 613 18.10 20.00 -10.28
N SER A 614 19.03 20.94 -10.48
CA SER A 614 20.08 21.29 -9.51
C SER A 614 20.10 22.80 -9.29
N ALA A 615 20.58 23.23 -8.12
CA ALA A 615 20.84 24.63 -7.83
C ALA A 615 22.31 24.98 -8.11
N LEU A 616 22.56 25.90 -9.04
CA LEU A 616 23.90 26.29 -9.45
C LEU A 616 24.68 26.92 -8.29
N ALA A 617 25.87 26.40 -8.01
CA ALA A 617 26.71 26.90 -6.92
C ALA A 617 27.02 28.41 -7.08
N GLY A 618 26.87 29.16 -5.98
CA GLY A 618 27.15 30.60 -5.91
C GLY A 618 26.03 31.53 -6.39
N SER A 619 25.20 31.13 -7.37
CA SER A 619 24.04 31.93 -7.80
C SER A 619 22.71 31.43 -7.25
N GLY A 620 22.62 30.14 -6.89
CA GLY A 620 21.39 29.47 -6.48
C GLY A 620 20.41 29.18 -7.63
N MET A 621 20.69 29.62 -8.86
CA MET A 621 19.75 29.51 -9.98
C MET A 621 19.45 28.05 -10.32
N LEU A 622 18.18 27.69 -10.49
CA LEU A 622 17.78 26.34 -10.84
C LEU A 622 18.02 26.07 -12.33
N TYR A 623 18.69 24.96 -12.61
CA TYR A 623 19.08 24.56 -13.97
C TYR A 623 19.00 23.04 -14.16
N THR A 624 18.89 22.63 -15.43
CA THR A 624 18.87 21.22 -15.81
C THR A 624 20.26 20.60 -15.69
N ALA A 625 20.38 19.57 -14.87
CA ALA A 625 21.57 18.75 -14.70
C ALA A 625 21.33 17.31 -15.19
N SER A 626 22.42 16.56 -15.41
CA SER A 626 22.35 15.11 -15.59
C SER A 626 21.63 14.47 -14.40
N TRP A 627 20.81 13.45 -14.65
CA TRP A 627 20.15 12.68 -13.58
C TRP A 627 21.14 12.14 -12.54
N CYS A 628 22.33 11.78 -12.99
CA CYS A 628 23.41 11.24 -12.17
C CYS A 628 24.20 12.29 -11.39
N ASN A 629 23.90 13.59 -11.56
CA ASN A 629 24.46 14.63 -10.71
C ASN A 629 24.01 14.42 -9.25
N THR A 630 24.91 14.64 -8.30
CA THR A 630 24.64 14.58 -6.86
C THR A 630 24.75 15.94 -6.18
N GLU A 631 25.39 16.93 -6.82
CA GLU A 631 25.60 18.25 -6.26
C GLU A 631 24.31 19.09 -6.31
N ASN A 632 23.85 19.55 -5.14
CA ASN A 632 22.66 20.39 -4.98
C ASN A 632 21.39 19.86 -5.67
N THR A 633 21.18 18.53 -5.69
CA THR A 633 20.02 17.89 -6.32
C THR A 633 18.96 17.36 -5.35
N THR A 634 19.20 17.40 -4.04
CA THR A 634 18.28 16.84 -3.02
C THR A 634 17.41 17.94 -2.46
N PHE A 635 16.10 17.80 -2.65
CA PHE A 635 15.08 18.73 -2.20
C PHE A 635 14.11 18.02 -1.25
N GLU A 636 13.56 18.78 -0.31
CA GLU A 636 12.56 18.34 0.65
C GLU A 636 11.26 19.10 0.43
N PHE A 637 10.10 18.48 0.70
CA PHE A 637 8.86 19.23 0.81
C PHE A 637 8.94 20.08 2.07
N ALA A 638 8.90 21.38 1.88
CA ALA A 638 9.13 22.37 2.92
C ALA A 638 7.84 22.56 3.73
N LYS A 639 7.63 21.69 4.72
CA LYS A 639 6.44 21.69 5.56
C LYS A 639 6.59 22.61 6.77
N LYS A 640 5.48 23.25 7.14
CA LYS A 640 5.17 23.85 8.44
C LYS A 640 3.66 23.74 8.59
N ASP A 641 3.17 23.61 9.80
CA ASP A 641 1.76 23.83 10.10
C ASP A 641 1.44 25.30 9.82
N ALA A 642 0.94 25.56 8.61
CA ALA A 642 0.22 26.80 8.36
C ALA A 642 -1.04 26.77 9.24
N PRO A 643 -1.33 27.85 9.98
CA PRO A 643 -2.45 27.81 10.90
C PRO A 643 -3.74 27.60 10.11
N THR A 644 -4.49 26.56 10.45
CA THR A 644 -5.79 26.23 9.85
C THR A 644 -6.76 27.42 9.95
N TYR A 645 -6.61 28.25 10.99
CA TYR A 645 -7.44 29.40 11.26
C TYR A 645 -6.62 30.71 11.29
N ALA A 646 -7.16 31.76 10.70
CA ALA A 646 -6.51 33.06 10.61
C ALA A 646 -6.53 33.83 11.93
N THR A 647 -5.44 34.53 12.23
CA THR A 647 -5.42 35.61 13.23
C THR A 647 -5.72 36.94 12.55
N LEU A 648 -6.89 37.50 12.81
CA LEU A 648 -7.36 38.77 12.22
C LEU A 648 -7.21 39.96 13.17
N ASN A 649 -7.04 41.15 12.59
CA ASN A 649 -6.99 42.42 13.33
C ASN A 649 -8.39 42.83 13.79
N ILE A 650 -8.55 43.05 15.09
CA ILE A 650 -9.79 43.53 15.74
C ILE A 650 -10.13 44.95 15.29
N GLY A 651 -11.41 45.23 15.06
CA GLY A 651 -11.90 46.56 14.67
C GLY A 651 -13.08 46.54 13.71
N HIS A 652 -13.26 47.65 12.97
CA HIS A 652 -14.26 47.74 11.92
C HIS A 652 -13.81 46.98 10.67
N VAL A 653 -14.68 46.12 10.15
CA VAL A 653 -14.44 45.29 8.97
C VAL A 653 -15.62 45.30 8.01
N GLN A 654 -15.32 45.13 6.73
CA GLN A 654 -16.27 44.72 5.71
C GLN A 654 -15.88 43.31 5.26
N ILE A 655 -16.86 42.42 5.17
CA ILE A 655 -16.64 41.01 4.77
C ILE A 655 -17.36 40.78 3.45
N THR A 656 -16.60 40.66 2.36
CA THR A 656 -17.12 40.41 1.01
C THR A 656 -17.02 38.93 0.67
N SER A 657 -17.81 38.45 -0.27
CA SER A 657 -17.43 37.24 -1.01
C SER A 657 -16.05 37.45 -1.65
N TYR A 658 -15.26 36.38 -1.72
CA TYR A 658 -14.01 36.29 -2.48
C TYR A 658 -14.27 35.75 -3.89
N THR A 659 -15.35 34.98 -4.08
CA THR A 659 -15.68 34.30 -5.35
C THR A 659 -16.56 35.15 -6.28
N GLU A 660 -17.40 36.04 -5.73
CA GLU A 660 -18.26 36.97 -6.47
C GLU A 660 -17.62 38.38 -6.56
N ASP A 661 -17.28 38.81 -7.78
CA ASP A 661 -16.65 40.11 -8.11
C ASP A 661 -17.63 41.32 -8.02
N ASP A 662 -18.73 41.19 -7.28
CA ASP A 662 -19.87 42.12 -7.31
C ASP A 662 -19.97 43.10 -6.12
N ASN A 663 -18.94 43.10 -5.26
CA ASN A 663 -18.79 43.98 -4.10
C ASN A 663 -19.91 43.84 -3.05
N LYS A 664 -20.65 42.73 -3.01
CA LYS A 664 -21.56 42.46 -1.90
C LYS A 664 -20.80 42.12 -0.62
N MET A 665 -21.33 42.61 0.50
CA MET A 665 -20.81 42.42 1.85
C MET A 665 -21.87 41.75 2.74
N ILE A 666 -21.43 41.03 3.78
CA ILE A 666 -22.32 40.53 4.85
C ILE A 666 -22.94 41.73 5.58
N ALA A 667 -24.27 41.77 5.61
CA ALA A 667 -25.05 42.82 6.28
C ALA A 667 -26.27 42.27 7.00
N SER A 668 -26.79 43.00 7.99
CA SER A 668 -28.09 42.72 8.60
C SER A 668 -29.22 43.33 7.78
N GLN A 669 -30.35 42.63 7.67
CA GLN A 669 -31.62 43.24 7.27
C GLN A 669 -32.37 43.85 8.46
N LYS A 670 -33.47 44.58 8.19
CA LYS A 670 -34.41 45.11 9.20
C LYS A 670 -35.16 44.03 9.98
N ASP A 671 -35.26 42.82 9.46
CA ASP A 671 -35.85 41.66 10.14
C ASP A 671 -34.79 40.83 10.91
N GLY A 672 -33.55 41.33 10.99
CA GLY A 672 -32.42 40.70 11.68
C GLY A 672 -31.70 39.62 10.88
N PHE A 673 -32.23 39.14 9.74
CA PHE A 673 -31.53 38.09 8.98
C PHE A 673 -30.32 38.63 8.21
N ALA A 674 -29.27 37.81 8.11
CA ALA A 674 -28.06 38.15 7.37
C ALA A 674 -28.25 37.99 5.85
N VAL A 675 -27.61 38.87 5.09
CA VAL A 675 -27.67 38.94 3.62
C VAL A 675 -26.35 39.40 3.02
N LEU A 676 -26.15 39.11 1.74
CA LEU A 676 -25.10 39.75 0.92
C LEU A 676 -25.65 40.97 0.18
N LYS A 677 -25.05 42.15 0.40
CA LYS A 677 -25.52 43.44 -0.14
C LYS A 677 -24.37 44.37 -0.48
N ALA A 678 -24.49 45.06 -1.62
CA ALA A 678 -23.57 46.12 -2.02
C ALA A 678 -24.12 47.51 -1.65
N GLU A 679 -23.25 48.50 -1.58
CA GLU A 679 -23.62 49.89 -1.27
C GLU A 679 -24.61 50.45 -2.32
N GLY A 680 -25.58 51.23 -1.86
CA GLY A 680 -26.67 51.78 -2.68
C GLY A 680 -27.81 50.80 -2.98
N GLN A 681 -27.71 49.51 -2.65
CA GLN A 681 -28.83 48.57 -2.82
C GLN A 681 -29.97 48.88 -1.84
N SER A 682 -31.22 48.75 -2.31
CA SER A 682 -32.40 49.02 -1.50
C SER A 682 -32.59 48.01 -0.37
N ILE A 683 -32.87 48.51 0.84
CA ILE A 683 -33.31 47.71 1.99
C ILE A 683 -34.81 47.45 1.88
N LEU A 684 -35.63 48.52 1.90
CA LEU A 684 -37.07 48.51 1.61
C LEU A 684 -37.58 49.95 1.36
N LYS A 685 -38.31 50.17 0.24
CA LYS A 685 -39.14 51.34 -0.15
C LYS A 685 -38.62 52.79 -0.04
N SER A 686 -37.54 53.07 0.67
CA SER A 686 -36.88 54.39 0.75
C SER A 686 -35.40 54.31 1.12
N ASP A 687 -35.01 53.27 1.86
CA ASP A 687 -33.69 53.19 2.50
C ASP A 687 -32.75 52.30 1.69
N VAL A 688 -31.46 52.64 1.67
CA VAL A 688 -30.38 51.92 0.98
C VAL A 688 -29.27 51.51 1.94
N TYR A 689 -28.56 50.43 1.63
CA TYR A 689 -27.33 50.08 2.33
C TYR A 689 -26.27 51.15 2.05
N THR A 690 -25.70 51.72 3.12
CA THR A 690 -24.55 52.63 3.12
C THR A 690 -23.31 51.92 3.66
N HIS A 691 -22.12 52.49 3.44
CA HIS A 691 -20.86 52.05 4.04
C HIS A 691 -20.99 51.66 5.53
N ASP A 692 -21.62 52.51 6.35
CA ASP A 692 -21.88 52.25 7.77
C ASP A 692 -22.71 50.98 8.00
N SER A 693 -23.80 50.79 7.24
CA SER A 693 -24.70 49.63 7.40
C SER A 693 -24.10 48.30 6.93
N LEU A 694 -23.06 48.38 6.08
CA LEU A 694 -22.27 47.25 5.60
C LEU A 694 -21.00 47.01 6.44
N THR A 695 -20.73 47.88 7.42
CA THR A 695 -19.57 47.76 8.31
C THR A 695 -19.96 46.96 9.55
N LEU A 696 -19.19 45.91 9.82
CA LEU A 696 -19.28 45.09 11.02
C LEU A 696 -18.16 45.47 11.99
N TRP A 697 -18.35 45.17 13.28
CA TRP A 697 -17.29 45.19 14.28
C TRP A 697 -16.89 43.76 14.61
N LEU A 698 -15.63 43.43 14.30
CA LEU A 698 -14.95 42.19 14.65
C LEU A 698 -14.29 42.36 16.02
N ASP A 699 -14.65 41.52 16.98
CA ASP A 699 -14.08 41.49 18.34
C ASP A 699 -13.57 40.09 18.72
N THR A 700 -12.73 39.98 19.75
CA THR A 700 -12.20 38.68 20.22
C THR A 700 -13.18 37.98 21.18
N ALA A 701 -13.17 36.64 21.21
CA ALA A 701 -13.77 35.81 22.26
C ALA A 701 -12.68 35.13 23.12
N CYS A 702 -12.78 35.15 24.47
CA CYS A 702 -11.68 34.87 25.42
C CYS A 702 -12.13 34.13 26.72
N LEU A 703 -11.37 33.27 27.39
CA LEU A 703 -10.06 32.68 27.07
C LEU A 703 -9.77 31.39 27.91
N THR A 704 -10.18 30.22 27.42
CA THR A 704 -9.48 28.94 27.67
C THR A 704 -9.31 28.25 26.32
N PHE A 705 -8.08 27.90 25.99
CA PHE A 705 -7.60 28.01 24.61
C PHE A 705 -7.16 26.66 24.04
N GLU A 706 -7.53 26.37 22.79
CA GLU A 706 -6.64 25.64 21.89
C GLU A 706 -5.88 26.70 21.07
N GLU A 707 -4.54 26.65 21.07
CA GLU A 707 -3.70 27.69 20.43
C GLU A 707 -3.86 27.79 18.90
N THR A 708 -4.61 26.88 18.31
CA THR A 708 -4.75 26.67 16.87
C THR A 708 -5.99 27.33 16.25
N MET A 709 -7.04 27.65 17.02
CA MET A 709 -8.32 28.17 16.50
C MET A 709 -8.77 29.47 17.20
N PRO A 710 -8.37 30.66 16.69
CA PRO A 710 -8.85 31.94 17.19
C PRO A 710 -10.36 32.15 16.93
N LEU A 711 -11.08 32.58 17.96
CA LEU A 711 -12.53 32.84 17.91
C LEU A 711 -12.85 34.33 18.02
N TYR A 712 -13.88 34.73 17.26
CA TYR A 712 -14.30 36.12 17.11
C TYR A 712 -15.81 36.28 17.25
N TYR A 713 -16.22 37.50 17.57
CA TYR A 713 -17.60 37.96 17.48
C TYR A 713 -17.76 38.96 16.33
N LEU A 714 -18.72 38.70 15.44
CA LEU A 714 -19.15 39.65 14.41
C LEU A 714 -20.41 40.38 14.87
N SER A 715 -20.34 41.71 14.99
CA SER A 715 -21.46 42.52 15.50
C SER A 715 -21.77 43.73 14.62
N THR A 716 -23.00 44.24 14.70
CA THR A 716 -23.43 45.47 14.05
C THR A 716 -24.44 46.24 14.91
N ASN A 717 -24.50 47.55 14.69
CA ASN A 717 -25.55 48.44 15.20
C ASN A 717 -26.58 48.80 14.11
N ALA A 718 -26.42 48.28 12.89
CA ALA A 718 -27.38 48.51 11.81
C ALA A 718 -28.78 48.03 12.22
N PHE A 719 -29.76 48.93 12.13
CA PHE A 719 -31.18 48.70 12.49
C PHE A 719 -31.44 48.31 13.95
N ALA A 720 -30.50 48.54 14.88
CA ALA A 720 -30.73 48.38 16.31
C ALA A 720 -31.75 49.41 16.85
N GLU A 721 -32.51 49.04 17.90
CA GLU A 721 -33.48 49.95 18.52
C GLU A 721 -32.79 51.09 19.27
N GLU A 722 -33.22 52.32 18.99
CA GLU A 722 -32.63 53.55 19.51
C GLU A 722 -32.80 53.64 21.04
N GLY A 723 -31.67 53.68 21.77
CA GLY A 723 -31.63 53.77 23.23
C GLY A 723 -31.40 52.44 23.98
N VAL A 724 -31.32 51.30 23.28
CA VAL A 724 -31.01 49.99 23.90
C VAL A 724 -29.48 49.76 23.93
N LYS A 725 -28.94 49.29 25.06
CA LYS A 725 -27.50 49.02 25.25
C LYS A 725 -27.05 47.62 24.75
N THR A 726 -27.61 47.14 23.65
CA THR A 726 -27.29 45.82 23.07
C THR A 726 -26.80 45.98 21.64
N ARG A 727 -25.78 45.20 21.25
CA ARG A 727 -25.37 45.07 19.84
C ARG A 727 -26.03 43.84 19.23
N ASN A 728 -26.24 43.83 17.92
CA ASN A 728 -26.69 42.64 17.22
C ASN A 728 -25.48 41.82 16.76
N TYR A 729 -25.41 40.55 17.14
CA TYR A 729 -24.31 39.63 16.82
C TYR A 729 -24.75 38.61 15.78
N LEU A 730 -23.90 38.29 14.80
CA LEU A 730 -24.14 37.20 13.86
C LEU A 730 -24.20 35.89 14.64
N MET A 731 -25.27 35.11 14.49
CA MET A 731 -25.47 33.84 15.16
C MET A 731 -25.65 32.68 14.18
N ASN A 732 -25.04 31.56 14.55
CA ASN A 732 -25.42 30.22 14.14
C ASN A 732 -26.77 29.84 14.77
N THR A 733 -27.68 29.37 13.92
CA THR A 733 -29.12 29.25 14.18
C THR A 733 -29.61 27.82 13.91
N LEU A 734 -28.72 26.83 13.91
CA LEU A 734 -29.06 25.41 13.65
C LEU A 734 -30.03 24.87 14.71
N ASP A 735 -29.85 25.26 15.97
CA ASP A 735 -30.78 25.01 17.08
C ASP A 735 -32.22 25.54 16.85
N SER A 736 -32.38 26.47 15.91
CA SER A 736 -33.59 27.22 15.64
C SER A 736 -34.28 26.80 14.35
N ALA A 737 -33.89 25.67 13.73
CA ALA A 737 -34.46 25.18 12.48
C ALA A 737 -36.00 25.02 12.51
N GLU A 738 -36.57 24.56 13.64
CA GLU A 738 -38.03 24.44 13.81
C GLU A 738 -38.76 25.78 13.96
N VAL A 739 -38.03 26.88 14.20
CA VAL A 739 -38.60 28.22 14.35
C VAL A 739 -38.97 28.78 12.97
N LYS A 740 -40.27 29.05 12.79
CA LYS A 740 -40.83 29.58 11.54
C LYS A 740 -40.07 30.82 11.04
N GLY A 741 -39.35 30.65 9.94
CA GLY A 741 -38.59 31.71 9.26
C GLY A 741 -37.07 31.51 9.25
N TYR A 742 -36.54 30.56 10.05
CA TYR A 742 -35.12 30.20 10.08
C TYR A 742 -34.77 29.04 9.15
N ALA A 743 -35.61 28.01 9.03
CA ALA A 743 -35.43 26.94 8.04
C ALA A 743 -35.24 27.48 6.62
N TYR A 744 -34.25 26.93 5.89
CA TYR A 744 -33.94 27.33 4.53
C TYR A 744 -33.63 26.10 3.65
N GLU A 745 -34.31 25.96 2.52
CA GLU A 745 -33.99 24.90 1.57
C GLU A 745 -32.87 25.34 0.63
N ALA A 746 -31.64 24.93 0.93
CA ALA A 746 -30.47 25.08 0.06
C ALA A 746 -30.03 23.70 -0.46
N ALA A 747 -30.15 23.49 -1.78
CA ALA A 747 -29.56 22.37 -2.53
C ALA A 747 -29.79 20.92 -2.01
N GLY A 748 -30.72 20.70 -1.07
CA GLY A 748 -30.97 19.38 -0.48
C GLY A 748 -30.16 19.06 0.79
N ALA A 749 -29.41 20.03 1.32
CA ALA A 749 -28.72 19.93 2.60
C ALA A 749 -29.51 20.58 3.76
N GLU A 750 -29.16 20.26 5.00
CA GLU A 750 -29.71 20.90 6.19
C GLU A 750 -29.14 22.32 6.32
N ALA A 751 -29.99 23.33 6.12
CA ALA A 751 -29.59 24.73 6.08
C ALA A 751 -30.55 25.65 6.87
N VAL A 752 -29.97 26.64 7.53
CA VAL A 752 -30.70 27.62 8.36
C VAL A 752 -30.20 29.04 8.11
N ARG A 753 -31.11 30.02 8.05
CA ARG A 753 -30.73 31.42 7.79
C ARG A 753 -29.92 31.99 8.95
N ALA A 754 -28.76 32.53 8.64
CA ALA A 754 -27.95 33.26 9.60
C ALA A 754 -28.67 34.57 9.99
N ALA A 755 -28.49 35.02 11.24
CA ALA A 755 -29.15 36.22 11.74
C ALA A 755 -28.27 37.02 12.69
N PHE A 756 -28.43 38.34 12.65
CA PHE A 756 -27.89 39.29 13.61
C PHE A 756 -28.91 39.51 14.74
N ILE A 757 -28.62 38.96 15.91
CA ILE A 757 -29.55 38.92 17.06
C ILE A 757 -28.96 39.73 18.23
N ALA A 758 -29.82 40.47 18.94
CA ALA A 758 -29.42 41.30 20.07
C ALA A 758 -28.79 40.48 21.21
N GLY A 759 -27.56 40.84 21.58
CA GLY A 759 -26.82 40.29 22.72
C GLY A 759 -26.35 41.38 23.68
N SER A 760 -26.19 41.01 24.95
CA SER A 760 -25.65 41.88 25.99
C SER A 760 -24.32 41.34 26.51
N VAL A 761 -23.26 42.15 26.45
CA VAL A 761 -21.95 41.79 27.03
C VAL A 761 -22.09 41.73 28.55
N CYS A 762 -21.63 40.62 29.14
CA CYS A 762 -21.75 40.29 30.56
C CYS A 762 -20.35 39.91 31.09
N GLY A 763 -19.74 40.81 31.87
CA GLY A 763 -18.33 40.67 32.26
C GLY A 763 -17.38 41.24 31.20
N ILE A 764 -16.13 40.77 31.20
CA ILE A 764 -15.11 41.20 30.23
C ILE A 764 -15.28 40.41 28.93
N ASP A 765 -15.50 39.10 29.03
CA ASP A 765 -15.43 38.16 27.91
C ASP A 765 -16.60 37.15 27.91
N SER A 766 -17.85 37.61 28.00
CA SER A 766 -19.01 36.74 27.76
C SER A 766 -20.19 37.51 27.18
N ILE A 767 -20.95 36.87 26.28
CA ILE A 767 -22.21 37.41 25.76
C ILE A 767 -23.36 36.62 26.39
N ALA A 768 -24.32 37.34 26.96
CA ALA A 768 -25.63 36.79 27.27
C ALA A 768 -26.59 37.03 26.11
N ILE A 769 -27.34 35.99 25.74
CA ILE A 769 -28.33 35.99 24.67
C ILE A 769 -29.69 35.76 25.34
N LYS A 770 -30.66 36.66 25.11
CA LYS A 770 -31.98 36.65 25.79
C LYS A 770 -31.95 36.67 27.33
N GLY A 771 -30.78 36.87 27.95
CA GLY A 771 -30.56 36.88 29.40
C GLY A 771 -29.76 35.69 29.93
N ASP A 772 -29.58 34.64 29.13
CA ASP A 772 -28.81 33.45 29.50
C ASP A 772 -27.32 33.66 29.17
N THR A 773 -26.44 33.41 30.15
CA THR A 773 -24.98 33.54 29.99
C THR A 773 -24.39 32.22 29.52
N ILE A 774 -23.74 32.21 28.35
CA ILE A 774 -23.14 31.01 27.77
C ILE A 774 -21.69 30.90 28.22
N ASN A 775 -21.40 29.93 29.09
CA ASN A 775 -20.07 29.74 29.67
C ASN A 775 -19.10 28.93 28.78
N ALA A 776 -19.62 28.13 27.83
CA ALA A 776 -18.82 27.36 26.86
C ALA A 776 -18.65 28.19 25.58
N MET A 777 -17.54 28.93 25.50
CA MET A 777 -17.40 30.01 24.52
C MET A 777 -17.11 29.54 23.09
N ASN A 778 -16.51 28.35 22.93
CA ASN A 778 -16.30 27.67 21.65
C ASN A 778 -17.58 27.09 21.04
N LEU A 779 -18.62 26.90 21.86
CA LEU A 779 -19.95 26.41 21.47
C LEU A 779 -21.00 27.53 21.46
N ASN A 780 -20.55 28.78 21.62
CA ASN A 780 -21.44 29.94 21.63
C ASN A 780 -21.95 30.19 20.19
N PRO A 781 -23.27 30.30 19.97
CA PRO A 781 -23.85 30.53 18.64
C PRO A 781 -23.29 31.79 17.95
N ALA A 782 -22.82 32.79 18.69
CA ALA A 782 -22.24 34.01 18.13
C ALA A 782 -20.74 33.91 17.82
N ALA A 783 -20.04 32.88 18.29
CA ALA A 783 -18.61 32.71 18.08
C ALA A 783 -18.33 32.10 16.69
N VAL A 784 -17.35 32.70 16.00
CA VAL A 784 -16.89 32.23 14.68
C VAL A 784 -15.36 32.15 14.60
N ALA A 785 -14.87 31.18 13.84
CA ALA A 785 -13.48 31.07 13.41
C ALA A 785 -13.37 31.38 11.90
N PHE A 786 -12.18 31.80 11.45
CA PHE A 786 -11.89 32.06 10.05
C PHE A 786 -10.92 31.00 9.54
N GLU A 787 -11.45 29.91 8.98
CA GLU A 787 -10.65 28.82 8.39
C GLU A 787 -10.00 29.32 7.10
N VAL A 788 -8.69 29.14 6.93
CA VAL A 788 -7.95 29.67 5.77
C VAL A 788 -8.29 28.87 4.52
N ALA A 789 -8.99 29.50 3.57
CA ALA A 789 -9.31 28.94 2.26
C ALA A 789 -8.10 29.11 1.32
N ALA A 790 -7.00 28.46 1.69
CA ALA A 790 -5.68 28.64 1.11
C ALA A 790 -5.58 28.29 -0.39
N GLU A 791 -6.52 27.47 -0.88
CA GLU A 791 -6.72 27.15 -2.29
C GLU A 791 -7.15 28.37 -3.13
N TYR A 792 -7.63 29.45 -2.48
CA TYR A 792 -7.96 30.75 -3.10
C TYR A 792 -6.93 31.84 -2.78
N SER A 793 -6.57 32.03 -1.51
CA SER A 793 -5.59 33.04 -1.04
C SER A 793 -5.23 32.86 0.44
N ASP A 794 -4.16 33.50 0.91
CA ASP A 794 -3.88 33.65 2.35
C ASP A 794 -4.81 34.70 3.03
N GLU A 795 -5.51 35.51 2.23
CA GLU A 795 -6.53 36.49 2.66
C GLU A 795 -7.97 36.02 2.38
N ALA A 796 -8.16 34.73 2.11
CA ALA A 796 -9.45 34.11 1.82
C ALA A 796 -9.84 33.14 2.94
N TYR A 797 -11.09 33.19 3.39
CA TYR A 797 -11.52 32.51 4.61
C TYR A 797 -12.91 31.89 4.48
N LYS A 798 -13.08 30.66 4.96
CA LYS A 798 -14.41 30.08 5.26
C LYS A 798 -14.77 30.46 6.69
N ILE A 799 -15.96 30.98 6.92
CA ILE A 799 -16.42 31.37 8.26
C ILE A 799 -17.11 30.16 8.91
N LEU A 800 -16.51 29.65 9.98
CA LEU A 800 -16.95 28.47 10.73
C LEU A 800 -17.57 28.89 12.06
N SER A 801 -18.65 28.23 12.48
CA SER A 801 -19.17 28.24 13.85
C SER A 801 -19.37 26.79 14.33
N VAL A 802 -19.24 26.56 15.63
CA VAL A 802 -19.39 25.22 16.23
C VAL A 802 -20.50 25.27 17.29
N GLN A 803 -21.38 24.27 17.29
CA GLN A 803 -22.47 24.13 18.27
C GLN A 803 -22.58 22.68 18.77
N GLU A 804 -23.18 22.48 19.94
CA GLU A 804 -23.62 21.16 20.38
C GLU A 804 -24.90 20.73 19.66
N TYR A 805 -24.96 19.44 19.30
CA TYR A 805 -26.15 18.78 18.78
C TYR A 805 -26.38 17.48 19.55
N LEU A 806 -27.65 17.09 19.74
CA LEU A 806 -28.02 15.85 20.42
C LEU A 806 -27.47 14.65 19.66
N ASN A 807 -26.61 13.85 20.30
CA ASN A 807 -26.02 12.67 19.69
C ASN A 807 -27.11 11.67 19.27
N PRO A 808 -27.25 11.28 17.99
CA PRO A 808 -28.27 10.34 17.54
C PRO A 808 -28.14 8.93 18.15
N ALA A 809 -26.97 8.60 18.71
CA ALA A 809 -26.73 7.35 19.44
C ALA A 809 -27.08 7.44 20.93
N TYR A 810 -27.41 8.63 21.46
CA TYR A 810 -27.81 8.81 22.86
C TYR A 810 -29.28 8.44 23.06
N ASP A 811 -29.52 7.53 23.98
CA ASP A 811 -30.82 7.04 24.40
C ASP A 811 -31.03 7.42 25.87
N GLU A 812 -32.03 8.25 26.13
CA GLU A 812 -32.30 8.81 27.46
C GLU A 812 -32.88 7.77 28.43
N GLU A 813 -33.60 6.75 27.94
CA GLU A 813 -34.09 5.64 28.76
C GLU A 813 -32.91 4.71 29.13
N ALA A 814 -32.02 4.41 28.19
CA ALA A 814 -30.84 3.59 28.45
C ALA A 814 -29.85 4.27 29.42
N ALA A 815 -29.69 5.59 29.33
CA ALA A 815 -28.88 6.38 30.25
C ALA A 815 -29.44 6.37 31.69
N GLU A 816 -30.77 6.45 31.85
CA GLU A 816 -31.41 6.34 33.18
C GLU A 816 -31.32 4.92 33.77
N GLU A 817 -31.36 3.86 32.94
CA GLU A 817 -31.21 2.47 33.41
C GLU A 817 -29.76 2.10 33.78
N GLN A 818 -28.77 2.56 33.01
CA GLN A 818 -27.36 2.14 33.14
C GLN A 818 -26.52 3.12 33.98
N GLY A 819 -26.94 4.38 34.13
CA GLY A 819 -26.26 5.37 34.96
C GLY A 819 -24.80 5.60 34.52
N GLU A 820 -23.86 5.44 35.46
CA GLU A 820 -22.41 5.61 35.18
C GLU A 820 -21.82 4.54 34.23
N GLU A 821 -22.57 3.49 33.87
CA GLU A 821 -22.15 2.48 32.87
C GLU A 821 -22.50 2.89 31.42
N TYR A 822 -23.24 4.00 31.23
CA TYR A 822 -23.64 4.51 29.92
C TYR A 822 -22.62 5.48 29.30
N ASP A 823 -21.68 4.92 28.53
CA ASP A 823 -20.53 5.64 27.94
C ASP A 823 -20.82 6.29 26.57
N VAL A 824 -21.99 6.92 26.42
CA VAL A 824 -22.36 7.67 25.20
C VAL A 824 -22.61 9.13 25.55
N GLU A 825 -21.84 10.04 24.95
CA GLU A 825 -22.00 11.48 25.16
C GLU A 825 -23.36 11.97 24.64
N LYS A 826 -24.08 12.76 25.45
CA LYS A 826 -25.41 13.30 25.10
C LYS A 826 -25.36 14.32 23.97
N TYR A 827 -24.30 15.11 23.92
CA TYR A 827 -24.11 16.16 22.93
C TYR A 827 -22.76 15.99 22.24
N LEU A 828 -22.73 16.19 20.93
CA LEU A 828 -21.52 16.19 20.12
C LEU A 828 -21.34 17.56 19.46
N PRO A 829 -20.10 18.05 19.28
CA PRO A 829 -19.83 19.26 18.53
C PRO A 829 -20.12 19.06 17.04
N ARG A 830 -20.75 20.06 16.41
CA ARG A 830 -21.12 20.09 15.00
C ARG A 830 -20.62 21.38 14.35
N ASN A 831 -19.79 21.23 13.30
CA ASN A 831 -19.28 22.34 12.51
C ASN A 831 -20.35 22.87 11.54
N ALA A 832 -20.46 24.19 11.42
CA ALA A 832 -21.36 24.88 10.52
C ALA A 832 -20.62 26.01 9.79
N TYR A 833 -20.67 25.98 8.47
CA TYR A 833 -20.03 26.95 7.59
C TYR A 833 -21.04 27.97 7.07
N LEU A 834 -20.59 29.22 6.96
CA LEU A 834 -21.37 30.30 6.40
C LEU A 834 -21.37 30.21 4.86
N ALA A 835 -22.54 30.22 4.26
CA ALA A 835 -22.77 30.13 2.82
C ALA A 835 -23.82 31.16 2.38
N HIS A 836 -24.03 31.32 1.07
CA HIS A 836 -25.16 32.09 0.56
C HIS A 836 -25.80 31.49 -0.68
N LEU A 837 -27.09 31.81 -0.87
CA LEU A 837 -27.85 31.46 -2.06
C LEU A 837 -28.85 32.58 -2.32
N ASN A 838 -28.88 33.12 -3.54
CA ASN A 838 -29.73 34.26 -3.91
C ASN A 838 -29.62 35.48 -2.94
N ASN A 839 -28.41 35.73 -2.44
CA ASN A 839 -28.06 36.76 -1.44
C ASN A 839 -28.60 36.53 -0.01
N VAL A 840 -29.28 35.42 0.27
CA VAL A 840 -29.61 34.99 1.63
C VAL A 840 -28.40 34.28 2.21
N VAL A 841 -27.92 34.73 3.37
CA VAL A 841 -26.81 34.08 4.07
C VAL A 841 -27.37 33.01 5.02
N TYR A 842 -26.78 31.82 5.00
CA TYR A 842 -27.21 30.67 5.77
C TYR A 842 -26.02 29.87 6.32
N TRP A 843 -26.29 29.03 7.31
CA TRP A 843 -25.36 28.05 7.85
C TRP A 843 -25.67 26.69 7.24
N THR A 844 -24.63 25.98 6.82
CA THR A 844 -24.66 24.60 6.30
C THR A 844 -23.60 23.76 6.99
N THR A 845 -23.83 22.45 7.12
CA THR A 845 -22.80 21.54 7.66
C THR A 845 -22.06 20.76 6.57
N ASP A 846 -22.25 21.16 5.30
CA ASP A 846 -21.47 20.70 4.16
C ASP A 846 -20.33 21.71 3.86
N PRO A 847 -19.06 21.36 4.09
CA PRO A 847 -17.93 22.26 3.85
C PRO A 847 -17.70 22.57 2.37
N GLU A 848 -18.22 21.77 1.43
CA GLU A 848 -18.10 22.04 -0.01
C GLU A 848 -19.07 23.16 -0.47
N GLN A 849 -20.08 23.48 0.34
CA GLN A 849 -21.03 24.58 0.10
C GLN A 849 -20.63 25.89 0.79
N ALA A 850 -19.53 25.89 1.57
CA ALA A 850 -19.07 27.07 2.30
C ALA A 850 -18.67 28.21 1.35
N GLU A 851 -19.17 29.42 1.60
CA GLU A 851 -18.69 30.59 0.86
C GLU A 851 -17.31 31.00 1.36
N VAL A 852 -16.46 31.41 0.42
CA VAL A 852 -15.13 31.93 0.72
C VAL A 852 -15.20 33.44 0.75
N PHE A 853 -14.81 34.03 1.87
CA PHE A 853 -14.90 35.46 2.15
C PHE A 853 -13.53 36.14 2.18
N LYS A 854 -13.51 37.44 1.88
CA LYS A 854 -12.39 38.33 2.19
C LYS A 854 -12.77 39.26 3.35
N VAL A 855 -11.86 39.44 4.31
CA VAL A 855 -12.02 40.42 5.40
C VAL A 855 -11.19 41.66 5.09
N MET A 856 -11.86 42.81 5.00
CA MET A 856 -11.26 44.11 4.72
C MET A 856 -11.38 45.02 5.95
N THR A 857 -10.26 45.45 6.53
CA THR A 857 -10.28 46.45 7.62
C THR A 857 -10.71 47.82 7.09
N THR A 858 -11.63 48.50 7.79
CA THR A 858 -12.12 49.84 7.42
C THR A 858 -11.98 50.82 8.58
N SER A 859 -12.05 52.12 8.29
CA SER A 859 -12.10 53.18 9.31
C SER A 859 -13.43 53.18 10.07
N THR A 860 -13.46 53.84 11.23
CA THR A 860 -14.68 54.05 12.02
C THR A 860 -15.82 54.62 11.15
N PRO A 861 -16.99 53.97 11.06
CA PRO A 861 -18.13 54.50 10.32
C PRO A 861 -18.57 55.82 10.96
N THR A 862 -18.64 56.87 10.14
CA THR A 862 -19.04 58.21 10.58
C THR A 862 -20.56 58.27 10.60
N SER A 863 -21.16 58.10 11.79
CA SER A 863 -22.61 58.16 12.02
C SER A 863 -23.30 59.10 11.05
N ASN A 864 -24.25 58.59 10.27
CA ASN A 864 -25.03 59.31 9.24
C ASN A 864 -26.01 60.36 9.82
N ASP A 865 -25.63 61.00 10.92
CA ASP A 865 -26.19 62.28 11.31
C ASP A 865 -25.90 63.32 10.23
N LYS A 866 -26.90 64.15 9.93
CA LYS A 866 -26.67 65.43 9.25
C LYS A 866 -25.90 66.35 10.21
N ILE A 867 -24.61 66.14 10.32
CA ILE A 867 -23.70 67.09 10.95
C ILE A 867 -23.66 68.31 10.03
N ALA A 868 -24.50 69.31 10.35
CA ALA A 868 -24.22 70.68 9.98
C ALA A 868 -22.84 70.98 10.59
N ALA A 869 -21.82 71.14 9.73
CA ALA A 869 -20.42 71.08 10.09
C ALA A 869 -20.13 71.70 11.46
N GLU A 870 -19.80 70.87 12.45
CA GLU A 870 -19.31 71.37 13.73
C GLU A 870 -17.98 72.07 13.44
N SER A 871 -18.02 73.40 13.48
CA SER A 871 -16.80 74.21 13.46
C SER A 871 -15.89 73.74 14.58
N ALA A 872 -14.60 73.57 14.32
CA ALA A 872 -13.59 73.16 15.31
C ALA A 872 -13.39 74.18 16.46
N ILE A 873 -14.28 75.15 16.58
CA ILE A 873 -14.24 76.29 17.49
C ILE A 873 -15.49 76.25 18.37
N SER A 874 -15.27 75.96 19.66
CA SER A 874 -16.33 75.93 20.67
C SER A 874 -16.37 77.25 21.43
N VAL A 875 -17.58 77.76 21.69
CA VAL A 875 -17.82 79.01 22.44
C VAL A 875 -18.72 78.70 23.64
N ILE A 876 -18.15 78.78 24.84
CA ILE A 876 -18.79 78.40 26.11
C ILE A 876 -18.98 79.66 26.95
N ALA A 877 -20.21 79.97 27.37
CA ALA A 877 -20.47 81.05 28.31
C ALA A 877 -20.49 80.53 29.77
N ASN A 878 -19.81 81.28 30.64
CA ASN A 878 -19.72 81.04 32.07
C ASN A 878 -20.30 82.25 32.83
N ASP A 879 -20.11 82.29 34.15
CA ASP A 879 -20.38 83.48 34.99
C ASP A 879 -19.38 84.60 34.62
N GLY A 880 -19.89 85.74 34.15
CA GLY A 880 -19.11 86.92 33.77
C GLY A 880 -18.02 86.75 32.69
N THR A 881 -17.96 85.61 31.99
CA THR A 881 -16.89 85.27 31.02
C THR A 881 -17.40 84.40 29.87
N VAL A 882 -16.67 84.42 28.75
CA VAL A 882 -16.81 83.48 27.62
C VAL A 882 -15.46 82.82 27.36
N THR A 883 -15.46 81.50 27.27
CA THR A 883 -14.31 80.68 26.88
C THR A 883 -14.46 80.27 25.42
N ILE A 884 -13.40 80.44 24.62
CA ILE A 884 -13.35 80.10 23.20
C ILE A 884 -12.21 79.11 22.99
N GLN A 885 -12.53 77.98 22.37
CA GLN A 885 -11.59 76.88 22.12
C GLN A 885 -11.30 76.71 20.63
N GLY A 886 -10.14 76.17 20.27
CA GLY A 886 -9.75 75.84 18.88
C GLY A 886 -9.51 77.03 17.95
N ALA A 887 -9.30 78.23 18.51
CA ALA A 887 -9.23 79.49 17.77
C ALA A 887 -7.92 80.27 17.99
N ALA A 888 -6.79 79.61 18.29
CA ALA A 888 -5.49 80.28 18.37
C ALA A 888 -5.16 81.01 17.06
N GLY A 889 -4.59 82.21 17.18
CA GLY A 889 -4.24 83.09 16.07
C GLY A 889 -5.41 83.80 15.39
N LYS A 890 -6.68 83.45 15.70
CA LYS A 890 -7.86 84.07 15.10
C LYS A 890 -8.30 85.33 15.84
N SER A 891 -8.82 86.31 15.09
CA SER A 891 -9.49 87.49 15.63
C SER A 891 -10.87 87.13 16.19
N VAL A 892 -11.22 87.69 17.34
CA VAL A 892 -12.50 87.51 18.03
C VAL A 892 -13.12 88.86 18.36
N VAL A 893 -14.39 89.04 18.01
CA VAL A 893 -15.21 90.20 18.38
C VAL A 893 -16.43 89.70 19.15
N ILE A 894 -16.58 90.13 20.41
CA ILE A 894 -17.78 89.89 21.21
C ILE A 894 -18.61 91.16 21.27
N SER A 895 -19.89 91.07 20.93
CA SER A 895 -20.84 92.18 20.91
C SER A 895 -22.10 91.85 21.72
N ASN A 896 -22.75 92.86 22.29
CA ASN A 896 -24.03 92.69 22.98
C ASN A 896 -25.21 92.61 21.98
N ILE A 897 -26.42 92.32 22.48
CA ILE A 897 -27.65 92.23 21.67
C ILE A 897 -27.99 93.49 20.85
N LEU A 898 -27.38 94.64 21.16
CA LEU A 898 -27.53 95.92 20.43
C LEU A 898 -26.40 96.16 19.41
N GLY A 899 -25.53 95.17 19.16
CA GLY A 899 -24.41 95.27 18.22
C GLY A 899 -23.21 96.08 18.73
N LYS A 900 -23.19 96.49 20.01
CA LYS A 900 -22.04 97.20 20.58
C LYS A 900 -20.97 96.19 21.00
N VAL A 901 -19.75 96.35 20.48
CA VAL A 901 -18.57 95.56 20.88
C VAL A 901 -18.30 95.75 22.37
N VAL A 902 -18.11 94.64 23.08
CA VAL A 902 -17.78 94.58 24.52
C VAL A 902 -16.38 94.01 24.78
N ALA A 903 -15.86 93.20 23.85
CA ALA A 903 -14.46 92.75 23.83
C ALA A 903 -14.02 92.47 22.38
N GLU A 904 -12.77 92.78 22.05
CA GLU A 904 -12.17 92.50 20.75
C GLU A 904 -10.68 92.17 20.96
N THR A 905 -10.22 91.03 20.45
CA THR A 905 -8.84 90.57 20.65
C THR A 905 -8.46 89.47 19.65
N VAL A 906 -7.15 89.19 19.50
CA VAL A 906 -6.65 88.01 18.78
C VAL A 906 -6.22 86.99 19.82
N LEU A 907 -6.72 85.75 19.73
CA LEU A 907 -6.44 84.73 20.74
C LEU A 907 -5.01 84.19 20.57
N SER A 908 -4.24 84.14 21.65
CA SER A 908 -2.89 83.54 21.66
C SER A 908 -2.89 82.04 22.00
N SER A 909 -4.06 81.41 22.19
CA SER A 909 -4.22 80.04 22.66
C SER A 909 -5.56 79.44 22.22
N ASP A 910 -5.58 78.12 22.00
CA ASP A 910 -6.76 77.33 21.65
C ASP A 910 -7.71 77.07 22.84
N ASN A 911 -7.54 77.76 23.96
CA ASN A 911 -8.48 77.78 25.07
C ASN A 911 -8.39 79.11 25.84
N ALA A 912 -8.96 80.16 25.25
CA ALA A 912 -8.88 81.52 25.77
C ALA A 912 -10.18 81.93 26.46
N THR A 913 -10.09 82.59 27.62
CA THR A 913 -11.27 83.09 28.37
C THR A 913 -11.26 84.60 28.43
N ILE A 914 -12.38 85.22 28.02
CA ILE A 914 -12.58 86.66 27.90
C ILE A 914 -13.67 87.10 28.87
N ALA A 915 -13.42 88.12 29.68
CA ALA A 915 -14.42 88.71 30.57
C ALA A 915 -15.44 89.54 29.79
N VAL A 916 -16.73 89.32 30.05
CA VAL A 916 -17.84 90.03 29.41
C VAL A 916 -19.04 90.17 30.37
N PRO A 917 -19.83 91.26 30.26
CA PRO A 917 -20.99 91.45 31.13
C PRO A 917 -22.05 90.36 30.95
N ALA A 918 -22.74 89.99 32.03
CA ALA A 918 -23.88 89.09 32.02
C ALA A 918 -24.97 89.54 31.03
N GLY A 919 -25.57 88.58 30.32
CA GLY A 919 -26.57 88.79 29.27
C GLY A 919 -26.28 88.04 27.98
N ILE A 920 -27.06 88.33 26.93
CA ILE A 920 -26.90 87.73 25.61
C ILE A 920 -25.81 88.47 24.84
N VAL A 921 -24.77 87.74 24.42
CA VAL A 921 -23.69 88.24 23.58
C VAL A 921 -23.57 87.40 22.30
N ALA A 922 -23.12 88.03 21.22
CA ALA A 922 -22.74 87.38 19.97
C ALA A 922 -21.21 87.43 19.82
N VAL A 923 -20.62 86.25 19.65
CA VAL A 923 -19.19 85.99 19.56
C VAL A 923 -18.88 85.66 18.10
N ALA A 924 -18.24 86.58 17.39
CA ALA A 924 -17.74 86.35 16.04
C ALA A 924 -16.26 85.96 16.11
N VAL A 925 -15.92 84.84 15.49
CA VAL A 925 -14.53 84.35 15.36
C VAL A 925 -14.15 84.37 13.89
N GLU A 926 -12.92 84.76 13.57
CA GLU A 926 -12.44 84.92 12.20
C GLU A 926 -12.62 83.66 11.35
N GLY A 927 -13.38 83.77 10.26
CA GLY A 927 -13.72 82.67 9.37
C GLY A 927 -14.94 81.82 9.78
N GLU A 928 -15.53 82.06 10.96
CA GLU A 928 -16.69 81.30 11.48
C GLU A 928 -17.99 82.12 11.47
N ALA A 929 -19.13 81.43 11.56
CA ALA A 929 -20.40 82.07 11.85
C ALA A 929 -20.46 82.55 13.31
N ALA A 930 -21.06 83.73 13.55
CA ALA A 930 -21.13 84.30 14.90
C ALA A 930 -22.07 83.50 15.83
N VAL A 931 -21.52 82.99 16.94
CA VAL A 931 -22.24 82.19 17.93
C VAL A 931 -22.90 83.09 18.96
N LYS A 932 -24.18 82.86 19.27
CA LYS A 932 -24.89 83.58 20.35
C LYS A 932 -24.87 82.76 21.63
N VAL A 933 -24.41 83.36 22.72
CA VAL A 933 -24.32 82.70 24.03
C VAL A 933 -24.90 83.58 25.14
N VAL A 934 -25.31 82.95 26.24
CA VAL A 934 -25.89 83.63 27.41
C VAL A 934 -24.87 83.57 28.55
N VAL A 935 -24.21 84.69 28.81
CA VAL A 935 -23.33 84.88 29.97
C VAL A 935 -24.23 85.03 31.19
N LYS A 936 -23.99 84.22 32.22
CA LYS A 936 -24.78 84.25 33.47
C LYS A 936 -24.38 85.43 34.34
#